data_AF-A0A2M7KUF1-F1
#
_entry.id   AF-A0A2M7KUF1-F1
#
_cell.length_a   1.000
_cell.length_b   1.000
_cell.length_c   1.000
_cell.angle_alpha   90.00
_cell.angle_beta   90.00
_cell.angle_gamma   90.00
#
_symmetry.space_group_name_H-M   'P 1'
#
loop_
_entity.id
_entity.type
_entity.pdbx_description
1 polymer ?
#
loop_
_entity_poly.entity_id
_entity_poly.type
_entity_poly.pdbx_seq_one_letter_code
_entity_poly.pdbx_strand_id
1 'polypeptide(L)'
;VTGAELDFNDAVVLDQSTTLTGTASVAFASTVDSAATELNSLTVNSPLTTFNGNVGTAVDGALGSLTTDAAGTTTLNAAQFTTAGNTMTFNDAVVLSQDVTLTDTGTTGITFNSTVDSDATARDLTLNAGAGDVTFNGVVGAASALDELTVNSAHDVTVNATVTVAGVTQATGTGTTTVNADVTTTGATGIALSSATIAQNANLTSAGANPVRVTATTGSLTMAASANTTAGTGTVTYTAQSNAAIAALNTGGNVNVTATTGAIIDANGAAVNVSAANLVAGAATGVDLDTAVTNLTASVTGAGNITVNETDGANVLNVSAANGSATVTSATGNLNVTTTSATGTVTLTATAGALTDANGAANNVTANTLTASSATGVDLDTTVVNASATVSGTGGVNLNEADGATFTNVATVNGAIDLVSGGTLKAVNVVADGAGRNVTITTTAGDLIVDLVKATQGAITLTAAGRILENPDPEADIVGNSLTLTAGSGIGTPAEAVEIQTPTLDAATNAGGIHLGATTATTLNQVSAGAGDIVITNTGGDMVVNTVTAAGGGLSLTSVGSILGGSAASQFTANGPSSLTAGGLIGVSSTAALNHPLNVNTNGNALTVAAGGAPVDQVSIAITGDPAMKALISVDSNSLGVATLNGEAPTLDAYDYAGLDSSFTLLSPQAVFGASGPALRNLLAALGGILTAQDFLERAVVGDRR
;
A
#
# COMPACT_ATOMS: atom_id res chain seq x y z
N VAL A 1 11.08 -45.77 -61.59
CA VAL A 1 10.02 -46.49 -62.35
C VAL A 1 9.01 -45.47 -62.82
N THR A 2 8.54 -45.55 -64.07
CA THR A 2 7.56 -44.60 -64.62
C THR A 2 6.37 -45.34 -65.20
N GLY A 3 5.16 -44.87 -64.90
CA GLY A 3 3.91 -45.45 -65.39
C GLY A 3 2.74 -44.48 -65.21
N ALA A 4 1.56 -44.83 -65.71
CA ALA A 4 0.35 -44.06 -65.42
C ALA A 4 -0.13 -44.36 -64.00
N GLU A 5 -0.44 -45.63 -63.74
CA GLU A 5 -0.75 -46.18 -62.43
C GLU A 5 0.38 -47.15 -62.06
N LEU A 6 0.94 -47.00 -60.86
CA LEU A 6 1.95 -47.91 -60.32
C LEU A 6 1.39 -48.56 -59.05
N ASP A 7 0.80 -49.75 -59.23
CA ASP A 7 0.18 -50.51 -58.14
C ASP A 7 1.08 -51.68 -57.73
N PHE A 8 1.62 -51.61 -56.52
CA PHE A 8 2.44 -52.66 -55.92
C PHE A 8 1.62 -53.46 -54.90
N ASN A 9 1.18 -54.65 -55.29
CA ASN A 9 0.30 -55.49 -54.47
C ASN A 9 1.03 -56.33 -53.41
N ASP A 10 2.28 -56.69 -53.70
CA ASP A 10 3.14 -57.44 -52.78
C ASP A 10 4.00 -56.50 -51.93
N ALA A 11 4.67 -57.05 -50.91
CA ALA A 11 5.67 -56.30 -50.16
C ALA A 11 6.83 -55.85 -51.07
N VAL A 12 7.23 -54.59 -50.94
CA VAL A 12 8.29 -53.96 -51.74
C VAL A 12 9.54 -53.80 -50.90
N VAL A 13 10.67 -54.28 -51.41
CA VAL A 13 12.01 -54.02 -50.84
C VAL A 13 12.83 -53.23 -51.84
N LEU A 14 13.38 -52.10 -51.39
CA LEU A 14 14.25 -51.25 -52.19
C LEU A 14 15.70 -51.71 -52.03
N ASP A 15 16.28 -52.33 -53.06
CA ASP A 15 17.71 -52.67 -53.12
C ASP A 15 18.60 -51.49 -53.52
N GLN A 16 17.97 -50.39 -53.95
CA GLN A 16 18.62 -49.11 -54.24
C GLN A 16 17.64 -47.96 -54.02
N SER A 17 18.17 -46.75 -53.81
CA SER A 17 17.34 -45.54 -53.79
C SER A 17 16.54 -45.43 -55.09
N THR A 18 15.24 -45.19 -54.95
CA THR A 18 14.26 -45.36 -56.03
C THR A 18 13.36 -44.14 -56.15
N THR A 19 13.20 -43.65 -57.39
CA THR A 19 12.18 -42.67 -57.75
C THR A 19 11.06 -43.34 -58.53
N LEU A 20 9.82 -43.15 -58.08
CA LEU A 20 8.60 -43.57 -58.76
C LEU A 20 7.91 -42.35 -59.37
N THR A 21 7.52 -42.43 -60.64
CA THR A 21 6.76 -41.39 -61.33
C THR A 21 5.47 -42.01 -61.86
N GLY A 22 4.37 -41.84 -61.12
CA GLY A 22 3.02 -42.27 -61.53
C GLY A 22 2.22 -41.07 -62.02
N THR A 23 1.85 -40.99 -63.30
CA THR A 23 1.13 -39.81 -63.81
C THR A 23 -0.33 -39.72 -63.35
N ALA A 24 -0.87 -40.80 -62.80
CA ALA A 24 -2.20 -40.87 -62.20
C ALA A 24 -2.13 -41.27 -60.72
N SER A 25 -1.45 -42.37 -60.40
CA SER A 25 -1.31 -42.85 -59.02
C SER A 25 -0.05 -43.69 -58.78
N VAL A 26 0.35 -43.76 -57.51
CA VAL A 26 1.28 -44.74 -56.95
C VAL A 26 0.66 -45.33 -55.68
N ALA A 27 0.44 -46.64 -55.64
CA ALA A 27 -0.15 -47.31 -54.49
C ALA A 27 0.67 -48.52 -54.05
N PHE A 28 0.82 -48.66 -52.74
CA PHE A 28 1.41 -49.83 -52.09
C PHE A 28 0.34 -50.52 -51.25
N ALA A 29 0.01 -51.77 -51.59
CA ALA A 29 -0.98 -52.56 -50.85
C ALA A 29 -0.39 -53.25 -49.61
N SER A 30 0.94 -53.37 -49.53
CA SER A 30 1.69 -54.01 -48.46
C SER A 30 2.90 -53.17 -48.06
N THR A 31 3.84 -53.72 -47.27
CA THR A 31 4.97 -52.97 -46.74
C THR A 31 5.92 -52.45 -47.82
N VAL A 32 6.60 -51.35 -47.52
CA VAL A 32 7.68 -50.78 -48.35
C VAL A 32 8.88 -50.56 -47.47
N ASP A 33 9.94 -51.33 -47.69
CA ASP A 33 11.13 -51.33 -46.84
C ASP A 33 12.39 -51.11 -47.66
N SER A 34 13.46 -50.66 -47.02
CA SER A 34 14.80 -50.75 -47.59
C SER A 34 15.31 -52.18 -47.46
N ALA A 35 16.19 -52.60 -48.37
CA ALA A 35 17.10 -53.70 -48.09
C ALA A 35 17.81 -53.46 -46.74
N ALA A 36 17.95 -54.52 -45.95
CA ALA A 36 18.44 -54.45 -44.58
C ALA A 36 19.80 -53.75 -44.53
N THR A 37 19.96 -52.78 -43.63
CA THR A 37 21.16 -51.95 -43.40
C THR A 37 21.53 -50.97 -44.52
N GLU A 38 20.81 -50.97 -45.65
CA GLU A 38 21.17 -50.15 -46.83
C GLU A 38 20.63 -48.71 -46.77
N LEU A 39 19.57 -48.45 -46.01
CA LEU A 39 18.91 -47.13 -45.91
C LEU A 39 18.58 -46.52 -47.29
N ASN A 40 17.98 -47.32 -48.17
CA ASN A 40 17.57 -46.85 -49.49
C ASN A 40 16.40 -45.86 -49.39
N SER A 41 16.47 -44.79 -50.18
CA SER A 41 15.48 -43.72 -50.18
C SER A 41 14.37 -43.96 -51.20
N LEU A 42 13.16 -43.52 -50.88
CA LEU A 42 12.01 -43.52 -51.78
C LEU A 42 11.60 -42.09 -52.11
N THR A 43 11.56 -41.77 -53.39
CA THR A 43 10.89 -40.57 -53.90
C THR A 43 9.67 -40.98 -54.72
N VAL A 44 8.50 -40.48 -54.37
CA VAL A 44 7.25 -40.69 -55.12
C VAL A 44 6.83 -39.38 -55.77
N ASN A 45 6.59 -39.40 -57.07
CA ASN A 45 6.08 -38.27 -57.84
C ASN A 45 4.76 -38.69 -58.49
N SER A 46 3.64 -38.32 -57.88
CA SER A 46 2.32 -38.72 -58.32
C SER A 46 1.19 -37.83 -57.80
N PRO A 47 0.15 -37.56 -58.61
CA PRO A 47 -1.05 -36.85 -58.13
C PRO A 47 -1.78 -37.55 -56.98
N LEU A 48 -1.66 -38.88 -56.87
CA LEU A 48 -2.23 -39.65 -55.78
C LEU A 48 -1.23 -40.71 -55.32
N THR A 49 -0.76 -40.58 -54.09
CA THR A 49 0.09 -41.59 -53.45
C THR A 49 -0.69 -42.26 -52.31
N THR A 50 -0.62 -43.59 -52.18
CA THR A 50 -1.28 -44.31 -51.08
C THR A 50 -0.38 -45.39 -50.50
N PHE A 51 -0.19 -45.37 -49.19
CA PHE A 51 0.49 -46.42 -48.43
C PHE A 51 -0.52 -47.17 -47.57
N ASN A 52 -0.85 -48.42 -47.93
CA ASN A 52 -1.74 -49.29 -47.14
C ASN A 52 -1.00 -50.27 -46.22
N GLY A 53 0.33 -50.33 -46.33
CA GLY A 53 1.19 -51.11 -45.46
C GLY A 53 2.26 -50.25 -44.81
N ASN A 54 2.79 -50.71 -43.68
CA ASN A 54 3.83 -49.99 -42.95
C ASN A 54 5.07 -49.77 -43.81
N VAL A 55 5.74 -48.65 -43.60
CA VAL A 55 6.91 -48.22 -44.38
C VAL A 55 8.16 -48.22 -43.52
N GLY A 56 9.22 -48.91 -43.95
CA GLY A 56 10.51 -48.94 -43.27
C GLY A 56 10.50 -49.67 -41.92
N THR A 57 9.61 -50.64 -41.73
CA THR A 57 9.41 -51.33 -40.44
C THR A 57 10.05 -52.71 -40.38
N ALA A 58 10.59 -53.22 -41.48
CA ALA A 58 11.39 -54.44 -41.45
C ALA A 58 12.62 -54.26 -40.53
N VAL A 59 13.10 -55.37 -39.97
CA VAL A 59 14.32 -55.38 -39.14
C VAL A 59 15.48 -54.85 -39.96
N ASP A 60 16.11 -53.77 -39.47
CA ASP A 60 17.15 -53.00 -40.17
C ASP A 60 16.74 -52.48 -41.57
N GLY A 61 15.44 -52.50 -41.90
CA GLY A 61 14.89 -52.14 -43.20
C GLY A 61 14.26 -50.76 -43.25
N ALA A 62 14.60 -49.87 -42.31
CA ALA A 62 14.18 -48.47 -42.36
C ALA A 62 14.58 -47.81 -43.68
N LEU A 63 13.73 -46.93 -44.20
CA LEU A 63 14.10 -46.16 -45.39
C LEU A 63 15.21 -45.16 -45.06
N GLY A 64 16.05 -44.82 -46.03
CA GLY A 64 16.95 -43.68 -45.90
C GLY A 64 16.17 -42.38 -45.77
N SER A 65 15.25 -42.16 -46.70
CA SER A 65 14.35 -41.01 -46.75
C SER A 65 13.07 -41.39 -47.45
N LEU A 66 12.01 -40.64 -47.16
CA LEU A 66 10.75 -40.70 -47.88
C LEU A 66 10.42 -39.29 -48.36
N THR A 67 10.21 -39.12 -49.66
CA THR A 67 9.89 -37.82 -50.26
C THR A 67 8.75 -37.98 -51.25
N THR A 68 7.71 -37.16 -51.13
CA THR A 68 6.63 -37.05 -52.12
C THR A 68 6.83 -35.80 -52.97
N ASP A 69 6.16 -35.64 -54.11
CA ASP A 69 6.20 -34.41 -54.91
C ASP A 69 5.16 -33.40 -54.40
N ALA A 70 5.10 -32.21 -55.01
CA ALA A 70 4.28 -31.11 -54.50
C ALA A 70 2.80 -31.17 -54.91
N ALA A 71 2.46 -31.89 -55.98
CA ALA A 71 1.11 -31.89 -56.53
C ALA A 71 0.32 -33.11 -56.05
N GLY A 72 -0.92 -32.89 -55.62
CA GLY A 72 -1.84 -33.98 -55.32
C GLY A 72 -1.94 -34.30 -53.82
N THR A 73 -2.14 -35.58 -53.52
CA THR A 73 -2.42 -36.06 -52.16
C THR A 73 -1.69 -37.37 -51.86
N THR A 74 -1.07 -37.44 -50.69
CA THR A 74 -0.55 -38.67 -50.09
C THR A 74 -1.49 -39.14 -48.98
N THR A 75 -2.06 -40.32 -49.15
CA THR A 75 -2.86 -40.99 -48.13
C THR A 75 -2.00 -41.93 -47.31
N LEU A 76 -1.95 -41.70 -45.99
CA LEU A 76 -1.28 -42.54 -45.02
C LEU A 76 -2.32 -43.47 -44.39
N ASN A 77 -2.41 -44.69 -44.92
CA ASN A 77 -3.32 -45.75 -44.46
C ASN A 77 -2.51 -46.92 -43.85
N ALA A 78 -1.47 -46.58 -43.09
CA ALA A 78 -0.62 -47.52 -42.39
C ALA A 78 -0.25 -46.95 -41.03
N ALA A 79 0.05 -47.82 -40.06
CA ALA A 79 0.24 -47.38 -38.68
C ALA A 79 1.61 -46.73 -38.47
N GLN A 80 2.62 -47.16 -39.22
CA GLN A 80 4.01 -46.80 -38.96
C GLN A 80 4.78 -46.50 -40.24
N PHE A 81 5.53 -45.39 -40.20
CA PHE A 81 6.48 -44.99 -41.22
C PHE A 81 7.81 -44.67 -40.54
N THR A 82 8.90 -45.29 -41.01
CA THR A 82 10.22 -45.12 -40.41
C THR A 82 11.28 -44.78 -41.44
N THR A 83 12.00 -43.68 -41.21
CA THR A 83 13.26 -43.34 -41.89
C THR A 83 14.41 -43.32 -40.89
N ALA A 84 15.63 -43.56 -41.37
CA ALA A 84 16.82 -43.58 -40.51
C ALA A 84 18.08 -42.95 -41.14
N GLY A 85 18.03 -42.55 -42.43
CA GLY A 85 19.16 -41.90 -43.09
C GLY A 85 19.11 -40.37 -43.02
N ASN A 86 18.04 -39.81 -43.58
CA ASN A 86 17.77 -38.38 -43.66
C ASN A 86 16.24 -38.15 -43.53
N THR A 87 15.69 -37.21 -44.30
CA THR A 87 14.39 -36.61 -43.99
C THR A 87 13.20 -37.44 -44.44
N MET A 88 12.10 -37.29 -43.71
CA MET A 88 10.77 -37.60 -44.18
C MET A 88 10.11 -36.28 -44.61
N THR A 89 9.92 -36.08 -45.92
CA THR A 89 9.35 -34.84 -46.48
C THR A 89 8.10 -35.15 -47.29
N PHE A 90 6.96 -34.59 -46.86
CA PHE A 90 5.72 -34.61 -47.63
C PHE A 90 5.54 -33.26 -48.32
N ASN A 91 5.68 -33.24 -49.64
CA ASN A 91 5.53 -32.00 -50.42
C ASN A 91 4.08 -31.74 -50.85
N ASP A 92 3.26 -32.78 -50.91
CA ASP A 92 1.84 -32.78 -51.25
C ASP A 92 0.97 -32.76 -49.99
N ALA A 93 -0.35 -32.63 -50.19
CA ALA A 93 -1.31 -32.69 -49.08
C ALA A 93 -1.34 -34.11 -48.49
N VAL A 94 -1.35 -34.22 -47.17
CA VAL A 94 -1.39 -35.50 -46.44
C VAL A 94 -2.77 -35.73 -45.85
N VAL A 95 -3.30 -36.94 -46.02
CA VAL A 95 -4.54 -37.41 -45.39
C VAL A 95 -4.28 -38.66 -44.58
N LEU A 96 -4.68 -38.67 -43.30
CA LEU A 96 -4.60 -39.84 -42.42
C LEU A 96 -5.89 -40.65 -42.50
N SER A 97 -5.80 -41.93 -42.89
CA SER A 97 -6.95 -42.85 -42.91
C SER A 97 -7.03 -43.76 -41.67
N GLN A 98 -6.01 -43.73 -40.84
CA GLN A 98 -5.91 -44.38 -39.53
C GLN A 98 -4.94 -43.58 -38.66
N ASP A 99 -4.75 -43.97 -37.40
CA ASP A 99 -3.75 -43.34 -36.55
C ASP A 99 -2.35 -43.66 -37.09
N VAL A 100 -1.50 -42.63 -37.17
CA VAL A 100 -0.20 -42.70 -37.83
C VAL A 100 0.91 -42.30 -36.87
N THR A 101 1.96 -43.12 -36.83
CA THR A 101 3.24 -42.77 -36.22
C THR A 101 4.32 -42.62 -37.29
N LEU A 102 4.93 -41.44 -37.34
CA LEU A 102 6.09 -41.15 -38.18
C LEU A 102 7.34 -41.09 -37.32
N THR A 103 8.34 -41.88 -37.68
CA THR A 103 9.62 -41.94 -36.95
C THR A 103 10.76 -41.64 -37.91
N ASP A 104 11.49 -40.56 -37.67
CA ASP A 104 12.79 -40.34 -38.27
C ASP A 104 13.86 -40.51 -37.19
N THR A 105 14.68 -41.57 -37.29
CA THR A 105 15.82 -41.77 -36.41
C THR A 105 17.09 -41.08 -36.93
N GLY A 106 17.00 -40.39 -38.07
CA GLY A 106 18.07 -39.55 -38.61
C GLY A 106 18.23 -38.22 -37.85
N THR A 107 18.94 -37.28 -38.49
CA THR A 107 19.26 -35.97 -37.89
C THR A 107 18.55 -34.79 -38.58
N THR A 108 17.66 -35.04 -39.53
CA THR A 108 17.02 -33.98 -40.34
C THR A 108 15.54 -33.81 -40.00
N GLY A 109 14.84 -34.89 -39.66
CA GLY A 109 13.47 -34.84 -39.17
C GLY A 109 12.38 -34.88 -40.24
N ILE A 110 11.21 -34.39 -39.86
CA ILE A 110 9.93 -34.58 -40.55
C ILE A 110 9.38 -33.23 -41.01
N THR A 111 9.08 -33.09 -42.30
CA THR A 111 8.58 -31.83 -42.89
C THR A 111 7.29 -32.07 -43.67
N PHE A 112 6.28 -31.24 -43.41
CA PHE A 112 5.05 -31.13 -44.19
C PHE A 112 5.00 -29.79 -44.91
N ASN A 113 5.09 -29.79 -46.24
CA ASN A 113 5.06 -28.56 -47.04
C ASN A 113 3.65 -28.16 -47.51
N SER A 114 2.66 -29.02 -47.31
CA SER A 114 1.24 -28.76 -47.62
C SER A 114 0.36 -29.21 -46.45
N THR A 115 -0.96 -29.32 -46.68
CA THR A 115 -1.92 -29.61 -45.61
C THR A 115 -1.73 -30.99 -44.99
N VAL A 116 -2.14 -31.14 -43.72
CA VAL A 116 -2.24 -32.42 -43.03
C VAL A 116 -3.64 -32.52 -42.42
N ASP A 117 -4.45 -33.44 -42.91
CA ASP A 117 -5.84 -33.62 -42.50
C ASP A 117 -6.13 -35.07 -42.12
N SER A 118 -7.22 -35.29 -41.39
CA SER A 118 -7.81 -36.62 -41.24
C SER A 118 -8.75 -36.93 -42.41
N ASP A 119 -9.18 -38.18 -42.52
CA ASP A 119 -10.19 -38.64 -43.49
C ASP A 119 -11.65 -38.33 -43.05
N ALA A 120 -11.85 -37.22 -42.33
CA ALA A 120 -13.09 -36.84 -41.65
C ALA A 120 -13.50 -37.75 -40.46
N THR A 121 -12.63 -38.66 -40.04
CA THR A 121 -12.73 -39.33 -38.75
C THR A 121 -11.59 -38.87 -37.84
N ALA A 122 -11.80 -38.90 -36.52
CA ALA A 122 -10.78 -38.51 -35.55
C ALA A 122 -9.56 -39.44 -35.71
N ARG A 123 -8.38 -38.86 -35.98
CA ARG A 123 -7.11 -39.56 -36.20
C ARG A 123 -5.97 -38.91 -35.45
N ASP A 124 -5.16 -39.73 -34.82
CA ASP A 124 -3.94 -39.30 -34.15
C ASP A 124 -2.76 -39.25 -35.13
N LEU A 125 -1.94 -38.20 -34.98
CA LEU A 125 -0.64 -38.11 -35.62
C LEU A 125 0.45 -38.03 -34.55
N THR A 126 1.31 -39.04 -34.51
CA THR A 126 2.47 -39.09 -33.61
C THR A 126 3.77 -38.92 -34.40
N LEU A 127 4.61 -37.98 -33.97
CA LEU A 127 5.88 -37.63 -34.61
C LEU A 127 7.06 -37.90 -33.66
N ASN A 128 8.02 -38.68 -34.14
CA ASN A 128 9.27 -39.00 -33.45
C ASN A 128 10.45 -38.61 -34.36
N ALA A 129 10.93 -37.36 -34.28
CA ALA A 129 12.05 -36.88 -35.09
C ALA A 129 13.43 -37.02 -34.41
N GLY A 130 13.47 -37.48 -33.14
CA GLY A 130 14.72 -37.69 -32.42
C GLY A 130 15.55 -36.41 -32.30
N ALA A 131 16.70 -36.38 -33.00
CA ALA A 131 17.60 -35.23 -33.07
C ALA A 131 17.32 -34.28 -34.26
N GLY A 132 16.40 -34.65 -35.15
CA GLY A 132 15.94 -33.81 -36.25
C GLY A 132 14.74 -32.93 -35.88
N ASP A 133 14.34 -32.08 -36.81
CA ASP A 133 13.29 -31.09 -36.59
C ASP A 133 11.90 -31.58 -37.04
N VAL A 134 10.84 -30.96 -36.54
CA VAL A 134 9.48 -31.10 -37.08
C VAL A 134 9.03 -29.76 -37.64
N THR A 135 8.67 -29.71 -38.91
CA THR A 135 8.22 -28.46 -39.57
C THR A 135 6.87 -28.63 -40.26
N PHE A 136 5.93 -27.74 -39.94
CA PHE A 136 4.64 -27.61 -40.62
C PHE A 136 4.60 -26.29 -41.41
N ASN A 137 4.77 -26.37 -42.72
CA ASN A 137 4.65 -25.21 -43.62
C ASN A 137 3.24 -25.05 -44.21
N GLY A 138 2.43 -26.12 -44.21
CA GLY A 138 1.02 -26.10 -44.59
C GLY A 138 0.07 -26.24 -43.40
N VAL A 139 -1.21 -25.95 -43.62
CA VAL A 139 -2.25 -25.96 -42.57
C VAL A 139 -2.51 -27.38 -42.06
N VAL A 140 -2.62 -27.55 -40.75
CA VAL A 140 -3.01 -28.83 -40.14
C VAL A 140 -4.48 -28.75 -39.72
N GLY A 141 -5.29 -29.72 -40.16
CA GLY A 141 -6.71 -29.82 -39.83
C GLY A 141 -7.60 -28.77 -40.51
N ALA A 142 -7.26 -28.36 -41.73
CA ALA A 142 -8.03 -27.38 -42.51
C ALA A 142 -9.41 -27.93 -42.91
N ALA A 143 -9.42 -29.12 -43.51
CA ALA A 143 -10.61 -29.76 -44.06
C ALA A 143 -11.24 -30.71 -43.05
N SER A 144 -10.40 -31.40 -42.28
CA SER A 144 -10.83 -32.31 -41.22
C SER A 144 -9.78 -32.35 -40.13
N ALA A 145 -10.14 -31.87 -38.95
CA ALA A 145 -9.25 -31.78 -37.81
C ALA A 145 -8.68 -33.17 -37.45
N LEU A 146 -7.42 -33.18 -37.02
CA LEU A 146 -6.85 -34.33 -36.34
C LEU A 146 -7.47 -34.44 -34.93
N ASP A 147 -7.38 -35.63 -34.33
CA ASP A 147 -7.70 -35.82 -32.92
C ASP A 147 -6.54 -35.28 -32.08
N GLU A 148 -5.52 -36.09 -31.78
CA GLU A 148 -4.30 -35.63 -31.12
C GLU A 148 -3.14 -35.44 -32.11
N LEU A 149 -2.51 -34.27 -32.07
CA LEU A 149 -1.19 -34.06 -32.66
C LEU A 149 -0.12 -34.19 -31.58
N THR A 150 0.62 -35.29 -31.62
CA THR A 150 1.69 -35.59 -30.68
C THR A 150 3.07 -35.43 -31.32
N VAL A 151 3.93 -34.62 -30.72
CA VAL A 151 5.37 -34.58 -31.00
C VAL A 151 6.11 -35.15 -29.78
N ASN A 152 6.53 -36.40 -29.86
CA ASN A 152 7.23 -37.05 -28.74
C ASN A 152 8.65 -36.54 -28.60
N SER A 153 9.35 -36.36 -29.72
CA SER A 153 10.74 -35.90 -29.76
C SER A 153 11.02 -35.11 -31.03
N ALA A 154 11.75 -34.01 -30.87
CA ALA A 154 12.38 -33.24 -31.93
C ALA A 154 13.56 -32.44 -31.35
N HIS A 155 14.42 -31.91 -32.22
CA HIS A 155 15.28 -30.81 -31.86
C HIS A 155 14.46 -29.51 -31.85
N ASP A 156 14.13 -28.97 -33.03
CA ASP A 156 13.20 -27.83 -33.16
C ASP A 156 11.82 -28.29 -33.64
N VAL A 157 10.79 -27.53 -33.26
CA VAL A 157 9.43 -27.68 -33.80
C VAL A 157 9.00 -26.32 -34.36
N THR A 158 8.65 -26.26 -35.64
CA THR A 158 8.25 -25.00 -36.28
C THR A 158 6.86 -25.11 -36.91
N VAL A 159 5.95 -24.24 -36.49
CA VAL A 159 4.59 -24.12 -37.01
C VAL A 159 4.47 -22.83 -37.81
N ASN A 160 4.49 -22.93 -39.14
CA ASN A 160 4.44 -21.77 -40.06
C ASN A 160 3.05 -21.52 -40.67
N ALA A 161 2.10 -22.43 -40.45
CA ALA A 161 0.72 -22.32 -40.88
C ALA A 161 -0.23 -22.81 -39.78
N THR A 162 -1.51 -22.46 -39.88
CA THR A 162 -2.48 -22.67 -38.79
C THR A 162 -2.65 -24.15 -38.46
N VAL A 163 -2.86 -24.47 -37.18
CA VAL A 163 -3.13 -25.82 -36.69
C VAL A 163 -4.48 -25.84 -36.01
N THR A 164 -5.39 -26.72 -36.44
CA THR A 164 -6.70 -26.94 -35.80
C THR A 164 -6.90 -28.43 -35.53
N VAL A 165 -6.87 -28.83 -34.27
CA VAL A 165 -6.93 -30.24 -33.85
C VAL A 165 -7.78 -30.39 -32.57
N ALA A 166 -8.05 -31.61 -32.10
CA ALA A 166 -8.68 -31.80 -30.80
C ALA A 166 -7.67 -31.53 -29.66
N GLY A 167 -6.42 -31.97 -29.78
CA GLY A 167 -5.36 -31.72 -28.80
C GLY A 167 -3.97 -31.65 -29.40
N VAL A 168 -3.08 -30.91 -28.73
CA VAL A 168 -1.66 -30.84 -29.07
C VAL A 168 -0.83 -31.22 -27.85
N THR A 169 0.05 -32.20 -28.02
CA THR A 169 1.03 -32.60 -27.02
C THR A 169 2.42 -32.68 -27.61
N GLN A 170 3.28 -31.75 -27.23
CA GLN A 170 4.72 -31.86 -27.45
C GLN A 170 5.40 -32.25 -26.14
N ALA A 171 5.94 -33.47 -26.08
CA ALA A 171 6.53 -34.03 -24.86
C ALA A 171 7.97 -33.51 -24.65
N THR A 172 8.79 -33.52 -25.70
CA THR A 172 10.18 -33.04 -25.64
C THR A 172 10.60 -32.33 -26.93
N GLY A 173 11.30 -31.21 -26.77
CA GLY A 173 12.08 -30.53 -27.79
C GLY A 173 13.43 -30.14 -27.20
N THR A 174 14.54 -30.50 -27.84
CA THR A 174 15.88 -30.19 -27.31
C THR A 174 16.38 -28.79 -27.71
N GLY A 175 15.76 -28.19 -28.72
CA GLY A 175 15.97 -26.82 -29.15
C GLY A 175 14.73 -25.94 -28.92
N THR A 176 14.35 -25.17 -29.93
CA THR A 176 13.28 -24.18 -29.89
C THR A 176 12.01 -24.71 -30.53
N THR A 177 10.89 -24.55 -29.83
CA THR A 177 9.57 -24.58 -30.48
C THR A 177 9.16 -23.19 -30.88
N THR A 178 8.91 -22.99 -32.18
CA THR A 178 8.52 -21.71 -32.76
C THR A 178 7.11 -21.79 -33.34
N VAL A 179 6.20 -21.00 -32.79
CA VAL A 179 4.79 -20.92 -33.22
C VAL A 179 4.60 -19.63 -34.00
N ASN A 180 4.72 -19.69 -35.33
CA ASN A 180 4.58 -18.54 -36.23
C ASN A 180 3.15 -18.35 -36.77
N ALA A 181 2.27 -19.32 -36.55
CA ALA A 181 0.86 -19.28 -36.94
C ALA A 181 -0.02 -19.86 -35.84
N ASP A 182 -1.31 -19.52 -35.89
CA ASP A 182 -2.25 -19.83 -34.80
C ASP A 182 -2.43 -21.34 -34.61
N VAL A 183 -2.46 -21.77 -33.34
CA VAL A 183 -2.79 -23.14 -32.92
C VAL A 183 -4.08 -23.11 -32.14
N THR A 184 -5.07 -23.88 -32.58
CA THR A 184 -6.40 -23.97 -31.97
C THR A 184 -6.72 -25.42 -31.61
N THR A 185 -7.17 -25.65 -30.38
CA THR A 185 -7.61 -26.96 -29.92
C THR A 185 -9.04 -26.95 -29.38
N THR A 186 -9.75 -28.06 -29.60
CA THR A 186 -11.19 -28.17 -29.28
C THR A 186 -11.51 -29.26 -28.25
N GLY A 187 -10.61 -30.22 -28.04
CA GLY A 187 -10.73 -31.36 -27.15
C GLY A 187 -10.03 -31.18 -25.81
N ALA A 188 -10.29 -32.12 -24.89
CA ALA A 188 -9.94 -32.00 -23.48
C ALA A 188 -8.43 -31.92 -23.17
N THR A 189 -7.57 -32.41 -24.07
CA THR A 189 -6.11 -32.30 -23.92
C THR A 189 -5.66 -30.85 -23.88
N GLY A 190 -6.34 -29.96 -24.61
CA GLY A 190 -5.93 -28.57 -24.75
C GLY A 190 -4.61 -28.44 -25.51
N ILE A 191 -3.71 -27.60 -25.03
CA ILE A 191 -2.38 -27.38 -25.64
C ILE A 191 -1.32 -27.66 -24.58
N ALA A 192 -0.38 -28.56 -24.87
CA ALA A 192 0.79 -28.83 -24.03
C ALA A 192 2.07 -28.77 -24.87
N LEU A 193 2.89 -27.73 -24.67
CA LEU A 193 4.16 -27.53 -25.36
C LEU A 193 5.33 -27.64 -24.37
N SER A 194 6.36 -28.42 -24.70
CA SER A 194 7.55 -28.61 -23.88
C SER A 194 8.81 -28.68 -24.75
N SER A 195 9.73 -27.74 -24.56
CA SER A 195 11.00 -27.64 -25.31
C SER A 195 12.10 -27.00 -24.45
N ALA A 196 13.34 -26.93 -24.91
CA ALA A 196 14.40 -26.16 -24.24
C ALA A 196 14.02 -24.66 -24.16
N THR A 197 13.59 -24.09 -25.29
CA THR A 197 13.11 -22.72 -25.45
C THR A 197 11.80 -22.69 -26.21
N ILE A 198 10.96 -21.67 -25.97
CA ILE A 198 9.70 -21.46 -26.69
C ILE A 198 9.64 -20.04 -27.25
N ALA A 199 9.36 -19.91 -28.53
CA ALA A 199 9.04 -18.65 -29.20
C ALA A 199 7.58 -18.68 -29.71
N GLN A 200 6.70 -17.97 -29.03
CA GLN A 200 5.29 -17.83 -29.40
C GLN A 200 5.09 -16.52 -30.18
N ASN A 201 5.07 -16.62 -31.51
CA ASN A 201 4.87 -15.47 -32.39
C ASN A 201 3.41 -15.30 -32.84
N ALA A 202 2.55 -16.27 -32.53
CA ALA A 202 1.14 -16.31 -32.91
C ALA A 202 0.26 -16.84 -31.77
N ASN A 203 -1.05 -16.94 -32.01
CA ASN A 203 -2.01 -17.24 -30.96
C ASN A 203 -2.06 -18.73 -30.61
N LEU A 204 -2.30 -19.01 -29.32
CA LEU A 204 -2.67 -20.33 -28.82
C LEU A 204 -4.10 -20.23 -28.28
N THR A 205 -5.03 -21.04 -28.79
CA THR A 205 -6.43 -21.02 -28.37
C THR A 205 -6.89 -22.42 -27.97
N SER A 206 -7.37 -22.57 -26.75
CA SER A 206 -7.93 -23.82 -26.22
C SER A 206 -9.40 -23.61 -25.84
N ALA A 207 -10.30 -24.42 -26.39
CA ALA A 207 -11.74 -24.24 -26.19
C ALA A 207 -12.18 -24.61 -24.75
N GLY A 208 -13.24 -23.96 -24.24
CA GLY A 208 -13.91 -24.38 -23.01
C GLY A 208 -13.02 -24.39 -21.77
N ALA A 209 -13.09 -25.47 -20.99
CA ALA A 209 -12.34 -25.61 -19.74
C ALA A 209 -10.94 -26.25 -19.92
N ASN A 210 -10.48 -26.39 -21.17
CA ASN A 210 -9.28 -27.15 -21.50
C ASN A 210 -8.01 -26.33 -21.20
N PRO A 211 -6.94 -26.96 -20.71
CA PRO A 211 -5.75 -26.24 -20.26
C PRO A 211 -4.89 -25.74 -21.43
N VAL A 212 -4.04 -24.76 -21.15
CA VAL A 212 -2.86 -24.45 -21.97
C VAL A 212 -1.64 -24.52 -21.07
N ARG A 213 -0.67 -25.38 -21.41
CA ARG A 213 0.61 -25.51 -20.70
C ARG A 213 1.75 -25.28 -21.67
N VAL A 214 2.59 -24.28 -21.40
CA VAL A 214 3.78 -23.97 -22.19
C VAL A 214 5.00 -24.00 -21.29
N THR A 215 5.99 -24.81 -21.63
CA THR A 215 7.16 -25.06 -20.78
C THR A 215 8.46 -24.94 -21.58
N ALA A 216 9.27 -23.94 -21.24
CA ALA A 216 10.67 -23.83 -21.63
C ALA A 216 11.53 -24.43 -20.50
N THR A 217 12.01 -25.64 -20.73
CA THR A 217 12.63 -26.52 -19.72
C THR A 217 14.03 -26.10 -19.29
N THR A 218 14.79 -25.42 -20.15
CA THR A 218 16.18 -25.01 -19.86
C THR A 218 16.46 -23.55 -20.18
N GLY A 219 15.69 -22.96 -21.09
CA GLY A 219 15.86 -21.58 -21.53
C GLY A 219 14.66 -20.68 -21.23
N SER A 220 14.51 -19.68 -22.08
CA SER A 220 13.45 -18.67 -21.96
C SER A 220 12.20 -19.06 -22.75
N LEU A 221 11.09 -18.46 -22.34
CA LEU A 221 9.85 -18.40 -23.09
C LEU A 221 9.66 -16.95 -23.55
N THR A 222 9.42 -16.74 -24.84
CA THR A 222 9.18 -15.41 -25.42
C THR A 222 7.89 -15.37 -26.22
N MET A 223 7.01 -14.42 -25.88
CA MET A 223 5.85 -14.07 -26.70
C MET A 223 6.15 -12.83 -27.54
N ALA A 224 5.71 -12.84 -28.81
CA ALA A 224 5.61 -11.61 -29.57
C ALA A 224 4.51 -10.71 -28.98
N ALA A 225 4.67 -9.39 -29.07
CA ALA A 225 3.73 -8.43 -28.46
C ALA A 225 2.26 -8.59 -28.89
N SER A 226 2.02 -9.15 -30.08
CA SER A 226 0.66 -9.41 -30.61
C SER A 226 0.13 -10.82 -30.34
N ALA A 227 0.95 -11.71 -29.75
CA ALA A 227 0.55 -13.08 -29.50
C ALA A 227 -0.37 -13.16 -28.27
N ASN A 228 -1.44 -13.95 -28.39
CA ASN A 228 -2.40 -14.20 -27.33
C ASN A 228 -2.49 -15.69 -27.01
N THR A 229 -2.58 -16.03 -25.74
CA THR A 229 -3.05 -17.34 -25.28
C THR A 229 -4.41 -17.22 -24.64
N THR A 230 -5.40 -17.91 -25.21
CA THR A 230 -6.78 -17.89 -24.73
C THR A 230 -7.23 -19.29 -24.31
N ALA A 231 -7.81 -19.39 -23.11
CA ALA A 231 -8.60 -20.53 -22.66
C ALA A 231 -9.95 -20.02 -22.14
N GLY A 232 -11.02 -20.84 -22.19
CA GLY A 232 -12.33 -20.42 -21.67
C GLY A 232 -12.32 -20.28 -20.15
N THR A 233 -12.35 -21.38 -19.42
CA THR A 233 -12.15 -21.42 -17.95
C THR A 233 -10.99 -22.32 -17.55
N GLY A 234 -10.26 -22.86 -18.54
CA GLY A 234 -9.11 -23.71 -18.32
C GLY A 234 -7.93 -22.94 -17.74
N THR A 235 -7.07 -23.65 -17.01
CA THR A 235 -5.84 -23.06 -16.47
C THR A 235 -4.84 -22.81 -17.59
N VAL A 236 -4.26 -21.61 -17.62
CA VAL A 236 -3.12 -21.28 -18.47
C VAL A 236 -1.86 -21.30 -17.62
N THR A 237 -0.87 -22.11 -17.98
CA THR A 237 0.39 -22.27 -17.24
C THR A 237 1.58 -22.04 -18.16
N TYR A 238 2.42 -21.07 -17.80
CA TYR A 238 3.65 -20.73 -18.48
C TYR A 238 4.81 -20.96 -17.53
N THR A 239 5.77 -21.79 -17.92
CA THR A 239 6.96 -22.08 -17.11
C THR A 239 8.20 -21.91 -17.96
N ALA A 240 9.11 -21.06 -17.52
CA ALA A 240 10.42 -20.87 -18.11
C ALA A 240 11.51 -21.15 -17.07
N GLN A 241 12.55 -21.84 -17.48
CA GLN A 241 13.72 -22.01 -16.63
C GLN A 241 14.44 -20.68 -16.44
N SER A 242 14.56 -19.86 -17.49
CA SER A 242 15.13 -18.50 -17.45
C SER A 242 14.00 -17.45 -17.41
N ASN A 243 13.94 -16.54 -18.39
CA ASN A 243 12.92 -15.49 -18.44
C ASN A 243 11.62 -15.97 -19.10
N ALA A 244 10.50 -15.46 -18.62
CA ALA A 244 9.20 -15.59 -19.28
C ALA A 244 8.73 -14.19 -19.72
N ALA A 245 8.88 -13.88 -21.01
CA ALA A 245 8.35 -12.65 -21.60
C ALA A 245 6.91 -12.91 -22.08
N ILE A 246 5.95 -12.25 -21.44
CA ILE A 246 4.51 -12.50 -21.61
C ILE A 246 3.86 -11.33 -22.33
N ALA A 247 3.11 -11.63 -23.40
CA ALA A 247 2.31 -10.62 -24.10
C ALA A 247 0.87 -10.61 -23.61
N ALA A 248 0.08 -11.68 -23.84
CA ALA A 248 -1.30 -11.73 -23.36
C ALA A 248 -1.75 -13.17 -23.01
N LEU A 249 -2.21 -13.39 -21.78
CA LEU A 249 -2.78 -14.63 -21.26
C LEU A 249 -4.21 -14.36 -20.77
N ASN A 250 -5.20 -14.96 -21.44
CA ASN A 250 -6.61 -14.67 -21.21
C ASN A 250 -7.38 -15.95 -20.84
N THR A 251 -8.00 -15.97 -19.67
CA THR A 251 -8.88 -17.08 -19.25
C THR A 251 -9.87 -16.63 -18.18
N GLY A 252 -11.05 -17.24 -18.11
CA GLY A 252 -11.94 -17.13 -16.94
C GLY A 252 -11.46 -17.93 -15.73
N GLY A 253 -10.39 -18.73 -15.88
CA GLY A 253 -9.80 -19.57 -14.84
C GLY A 253 -8.54 -18.97 -14.23
N ASN A 254 -7.55 -19.84 -13.98
CA ASN A 254 -6.29 -19.47 -13.35
C ASN A 254 -5.18 -19.25 -14.38
N VAL A 255 -4.32 -18.28 -14.11
CA VAL A 255 -3.04 -18.09 -14.81
C VAL A 255 -1.91 -18.33 -13.83
N ASN A 256 -1.00 -19.24 -14.19
CA ASN A 256 0.22 -19.51 -13.47
C ASN A 256 1.42 -19.16 -14.36
N VAL A 257 2.29 -18.26 -13.92
CA VAL A 257 3.52 -17.92 -14.64
C VAL A 257 4.70 -18.15 -13.71
N THR A 258 5.72 -18.87 -14.19
CA THR A 258 6.92 -19.16 -13.41
C THR A 258 8.18 -18.93 -14.24
N ALA A 259 9.11 -18.13 -13.72
CA ALA A 259 10.45 -17.92 -14.24
C ALA A 259 11.48 -18.38 -13.19
N THR A 260 11.97 -19.62 -13.31
CA THR A 260 12.68 -20.31 -12.22
C THR A 260 13.99 -19.63 -11.81
N THR A 261 14.77 -19.13 -12.77
CA THR A 261 16.02 -18.40 -12.51
C THR A 261 16.03 -16.99 -13.07
N GLY A 262 14.99 -16.61 -13.83
CA GLY A 262 14.87 -15.31 -14.48
C GLY A 262 13.72 -14.46 -13.94
N ALA A 263 13.29 -13.53 -14.80
CA ALA A 263 12.19 -12.61 -14.56
C ALA A 263 10.94 -12.98 -15.38
N ILE A 264 9.79 -12.56 -14.89
CA ILE A 264 8.57 -12.41 -15.69
C ILE A 264 8.56 -10.98 -16.22
N ILE A 265 8.48 -10.84 -17.55
CA ILE A 265 8.69 -9.59 -18.27
C ILE A 265 7.44 -9.28 -19.11
N ASP A 266 6.96 -8.06 -19.04
CA ASP A 266 5.98 -7.52 -19.98
C ASP A 266 6.58 -7.43 -21.40
N ALA A 267 5.94 -8.12 -22.35
CA ALA A 267 6.33 -8.15 -23.76
C ALA A 267 5.50 -7.25 -24.68
N ASN A 268 4.46 -6.56 -24.19
CA ASN A 268 3.57 -5.75 -25.01
C ASN A 268 3.34 -4.31 -24.50
N GLY A 269 4.07 -3.86 -23.47
CA GLY A 269 3.98 -2.51 -22.95
C GLY A 269 2.72 -2.33 -22.13
N ALA A 270 2.06 -1.16 -22.23
CA ALA A 270 0.90 -0.80 -21.39
C ALA A 270 -0.40 -1.64 -21.62
N ALA A 271 -0.32 -2.74 -22.37
CA ALA A 271 -1.46 -3.58 -22.67
C ALA A 271 -1.53 -4.74 -21.68
N VAL A 272 -2.75 -5.14 -21.29
CA VAL A 272 -2.94 -6.19 -20.28
C VAL A 272 -2.22 -7.49 -20.68
N ASN A 273 -1.28 -7.91 -19.84
CA ASN A 273 -0.58 -9.18 -19.96
C ASN A 273 -1.42 -10.37 -19.47
N VAL A 274 -2.19 -10.17 -18.40
CA VAL A 274 -3.00 -11.24 -17.81
C VAL A 274 -4.42 -10.78 -17.52
N SER A 275 -5.41 -11.43 -18.14
CA SER A 275 -6.81 -11.32 -17.75
C SER A 275 -7.30 -12.67 -17.23
N ALA A 276 -7.61 -12.75 -15.93
CA ALA A 276 -7.89 -14.00 -15.23
C ALA A 276 -8.72 -13.84 -13.96
N ALA A 277 -9.33 -14.93 -13.48
CA ALA A 277 -9.90 -14.93 -12.13
C ALA A 277 -8.78 -14.90 -11.07
N ASN A 278 -7.71 -15.67 -11.29
CA ASN A 278 -6.58 -15.76 -10.37
C ASN A 278 -5.27 -15.70 -11.14
N LEU A 279 -4.33 -14.87 -10.68
CA LEU A 279 -2.94 -14.89 -11.12
C LEU A 279 -2.03 -15.37 -9.99
N VAL A 280 -1.15 -16.32 -10.33
CA VAL A 280 0.00 -16.71 -9.52
C VAL A 280 1.26 -16.52 -10.37
N ALA A 281 2.04 -15.47 -10.07
CA ALA A 281 3.29 -15.14 -10.73
C ALA A 281 4.49 -15.39 -9.79
N GLY A 282 5.45 -16.20 -10.22
CA GLY A 282 6.65 -16.51 -9.44
C GLY A 282 7.93 -16.34 -10.26
N ALA A 283 8.89 -15.57 -9.76
CA ALA A 283 10.16 -15.35 -10.44
C ALA A 283 11.35 -15.33 -9.47
N ALA A 284 12.56 -15.49 -10.01
CA ALA A 284 13.77 -15.31 -9.22
C ALA A 284 14.23 -13.85 -9.17
N THR A 285 14.13 -13.11 -10.29
CA THR A 285 14.78 -11.79 -10.41
C THR A 285 13.84 -10.62 -10.68
N GLY A 286 12.55 -10.85 -10.86
CA GLY A 286 11.58 -9.77 -11.04
C GLY A 286 10.26 -10.23 -11.65
N VAL A 287 9.20 -9.46 -11.38
CA VAL A 287 7.90 -9.61 -12.02
C VAL A 287 7.46 -8.23 -12.50
N ASP A 288 7.14 -8.11 -13.77
CA ASP A 288 6.54 -6.91 -14.37
C ASP A 288 5.35 -7.34 -15.23
N LEU A 289 4.15 -6.94 -14.84
CA LEU A 289 2.91 -7.34 -15.51
C LEU A 289 1.83 -6.26 -15.41
N ASP A 290 1.15 -6.02 -16.53
CA ASP A 290 -0.15 -5.37 -16.58
C ASP A 290 -1.26 -6.43 -16.46
N THR A 291 -2.24 -6.20 -15.60
CA THR A 291 -3.21 -7.23 -15.19
C THR A 291 -4.65 -6.70 -15.15
N ALA A 292 -5.58 -7.64 -15.34
CA ALA A 292 -7.03 -7.49 -15.16
C ALA A 292 -7.52 -8.75 -14.41
N VAL A 293 -7.15 -8.88 -13.13
CA VAL A 293 -7.35 -10.09 -12.32
C VAL A 293 -8.10 -9.83 -11.02
N THR A 294 -8.99 -10.76 -10.66
CA THR A 294 -9.70 -10.66 -9.38
C THR A 294 -8.79 -10.92 -8.18
N ASN A 295 -7.92 -11.93 -8.26
CA ASN A 295 -7.00 -12.31 -7.19
C ASN A 295 -5.56 -12.31 -7.69
N LEU A 296 -4.70 -11.58 -6.98
CA LEU A 296 -3.30 -11.38 -7.32
C LEU A 296 -2.38 -12.07 -6.30
N THR A 297 -1.51 -12.94 -6.79
CA THR A 297 -0.34 -13.46 -6.08
C THR A 297 0.91 -13.27 -6.92
N ALA A 298 1.92 -12.59 -6.39
CA ALA A 298 3.22 -12.40 -7.04
C ALA A 298 4.37 -12.60 -6.05
N SER A 299 5.43 -13.30 -6.46
CA SER A 299 6.59 -13.55 -5.61
C SER A 299 7.90 -13.45 -6.38
N VAL A 300 8.87 -12.75 -5.80
CA VAL A 300 10.26 -12.69 -6.25
C VAL A 300 11.17 -13.19 -5.13
N THR A 301 11.88 -14.29 -5.37
CA THR A 301 12.67 -14.99 -4.34
C THR A 301 14.11 -14.49 -4.22
N GLY A 302 14.66 -13.91 -5.29
CA GLY A 302 16.00 -13.34 -5.35
C GLY A 302 16.01 -11.82 -5.32
N ALA A 303 17.10 -11.23 -5.83
CA ALA A 303 17.21 -9.79 -6.03
C ALA A 303 16.34 -9.37 -7.22
N GLY A 304 15.37 -8.48 -6.98
CA GLY A 304 14.39 -8.11 -7.99
C GLY A 304 13.16 -7.41 -7.44
N ASN A 305 12.52 -6.62 -8.28
CA ASN A 305 11.30 -5.90 -7.94
C ASN A 305 10.06 -6.64 -8.46
N ILE A 306 8.92 -6.36 -7.83
CA ILE A 306 7.60 -6.66 -8.38
C ILE A 306 6.96 -5.35 -8.80
N THR A 307 6.46 -5.28 -10.03
CA THR A 307 5.61 -4.21 -10.55
C THR A 307 4.37 -4.86 -11.15
N VAL A 308 3.19 -4.49 -10.66
CA VAL A 308 1.91 -4.95 -11.19
C VAL A 308 1.00 -3.75 -11.41
N ASN A 309 0.52 -3.55 -12.63
CA ASN A 309 -0.50 -2.54 -12.94
C ASN A 309 -1.83 -3.23 -13.23
N GLU A 310 -2.72 -3.18 -12.25
CA GLU A 310 -4.06 -3.72 -12.28
C GLU A 310 -5.05 -2.72 -12.90
N THR A 311 -5.97 -3.21 -13.72
CA THR A 311 -6.89 -2.34 -14.47
C THR A 311 -8.11 -1.94 -13.65
N ASP A 312 -8.73 -2.90 -12.94
CA ASP A 312 -10.04 -2.77 -12.29
C ASP A 312 -10.08 -3.12 -10.79
N GLY A 313 -8.89 -3.23 -10.19
CA GLY A 313 -8.71 -3.53 -8.77
C GLY A 313 -8.59 -5.02 -8.53
N ALA A 314 -7.99 -5.39 -7.40
CA ALA A 314 -7.70 -6.78 -7.10
C ALA A 314 -7.74 -7.06 -5.60
N ASN A 315 -8.03 -8.31 -5.26
CA ASN A 315 -7.65 -8.87 -3.97
C ASN A 315 -6.16 -9.21 -4.03
N VAL A 316 -5.33 -8.41 -3.36
CA VAL A 316 -3.88 -8.61 -3.28
C VAL A 316 -3.62 -9.65 -2.20
N LEU A 317 -3.70 -10.93 -2.57
CA LEU A 317 -3.60 -12.05 -1.65
C LEU A 317 -2.18 -12.20 -1.09
N ASN A 318 -1.16 -12.05 -1.93
CA ASN A 318 0.24 -12.03 -1.52
C ASN A 318 1.13 -11.41 -2.61
N VAL A 319 1.83 -10.32 -2.29
CA VAL A 319 2.88 -9.75 -3.14
C VAL A 319 4.19 -9.67 -2.35
N SER A 320 5.18 -10.49 -2.68
CA SER A 320 6.40 -10.63 -1.88
C SER A 320 7.69 -10.49 -2.69
N ALA A 321 8.42 -9.38 -2.51
CA ALA A 321 9.74 -9.16 -3.09
C ALA A 321 10.85 -9.33 -2.03
N ALA A 322 11.48 -10.51 -1.97
CA ALA A 322 12.43 -10.85 -0.91
C ALA A 322 13.59 -9.85 -0.81
N ASN A 323 14.22 -9.48 -1.94
CA ASN A 323 15.36 -8.56 -2.00
C ASN A 323 15.11 -7.45 -3.04
N GLY A 324 14.07 -6.64 -2.83
CA GLY A 324 13.71 -5.55 -3.73
C GLY A 324 12.53 -4.74 -3.22
N SER A 325 11.84 -4.07 -4.15
CA SER A 325 10.62 -3.30 -3.89
C SER A 325 9.40 -3.98 -4.54
N ALA A 326 8.22 -3.72 -3.99
CA ALA A 326 6.95 -4.19 -4.53
C ALA A 326 6.05 -3.00 -4.83
N THR A 327 5.57 -2.92 -6.07
CA THR A 327 4.66 -1.88 -6.54
C THR A 327 3.40 -2.54 -7.08
N VAL A 328 2.25 -2.17 -6.54
CA VAL A 328 0.94 -2.56 -7.07
C VAL A 328 0.12 -1.30 -7.30
N THR A 329 -0.25 -1.08 -8.55
CA THR A 329 -1.08 0.06 -8.97
C THR A 329 -2.40 -0.48 -9.48
N SER A 330 -3.51 0.16 -9.13
CA SER A 330 -4.83 -0.08 -9.69
C SER A 330 -5.33 1.22 -10.31
N ALA A 331 -5.62 1.18 -11.61
CA ALA A 331 -6.12 2.33 -12.36
C ALA A 331 -7.56 2.69 -11.95
N THR A 332 -8.40 1.66 -11.85
CA THR A 332 -9.76 1.75 -11.32
C THR A 332 -9.99 0.66 -10.28
N GLY A 333 -10.94 0.86 -9.37
CA GLY A 333 -11.22 -0.12 -8.32
C GLY A 333 -10.28 -0.05 -7.11
N ASN A 334 -10.54 -0.94 -6.15
CA ASN A 334 -9.81 -1.01 -4.88
C ASN A 334 -8.68 -2.03 -4.97
N LEU A 335 -7.65 -1.83 -4.16
CA LEU A 335 -6.74 -2.90 -3.77
C LEU A 335 -7.14 -3.39 -2.38
N ASN A 336 -7.70 -4.61 -2.31
CA ASN A 336 -8.04 -5.25 -1.04
C ASN A 336 -6.80 -6.06 -0.59
N VAL A 337 -6.02 -5.50 0.33
CA VAL A 337 -4.67 -5.98 0.64
C VAL A 337 -4.71 -7.02 1.75
N THR A 338 -4.32 -8.25 1.44
CA THR A 338 -4.07 -9.30 2.45
C THR A 338 -2.63 -9.26 2.91
N THR A 339 -1.65 -9.33 2.00
CA THR A 339 -0.24 -9.14 2.39
C THR A 339 0.60 -8.64 1.21
N THR A 340 1.46 -7.67 1.49
CA THR A 340 2.48 -7.16 0.58
C THR A 340 3.77 -6.93 1.37
N SER A 341 4.86 -7.58 0.97
CA SER A 341 6.13 -7.50 1.69
C SER A 341 7.30 -7.23 0.76
N ALA A 342 8.23 -6.38 1.20
CA ALA A 342 9.46 -6.09 0.49
C ALA A 342 10.57 -5.67 1.46
N THR A 343 11.83 -5.97 1.19
CA THR A 343 12.94 -5.41 2.00
C THR A 343 13.20 -3.93 1.70
N GLY A 344 12.85 -3.47 0.49
CA GLY A 344 12.89 -2.09 0.06
C GLY A 344 11.58 -1.35 0.36
N THR A 345 11.00 -0.77 -0.69
CA THR A 345 9.74 -0.01 -0.60
C THR A 345 8.55 -0.86 -1.05
N VAL A 346 7.44 -0.76 -0.32
CA VAL A 346 6.12 -1.16 -0.81
C VAL A 346 5.39 0.10 -1.28
N THR A 347 4.99 0.10 -2.54
CA THR A 347 4.18 1.17 -3.16
C THR A 347 2.82 0.61 -3.53
N LEU A 348 1.75 1.17 -2.96
CA LEU A 348 0.38 0.79 -3.24
C LEU A 348 -0.37 2.03 -3.75
N THR A 349 -0.95 1.93 -4.94
CA THR A 349 -1.70 3.03 -5.54
C THR A 349 -3.06 2.54 -6.03
N ALA A 350 -4.15 3.12 -5.53
CA ALA A 350 -5.50 2.91 -6.08
C ALA A 350 -6.01 4.26 -6.63
N THR A 351 -5.73 4.55 -7.90
CA THR A 351 -5.92 5.88 -8.48
C THR A 351 -7.36 6.40 -8.40
N ALA A 352 -8.34 5.52 -8.53
CA ALA A 352 -9.76 5.86 -8.41
C ALA A 352 -10.49 5.15 -7.25
N GLY A 353 -9.81 4.26 -6.51
CA GLY A 353 -10.40 3.47 -5.43
C GLY A 353 -9.73 3.69 -4.08
N ALA A 354 -9.82 2.66 -3.24
CA ALA A 354 -9.27 2.61 -1.89
C ALA A 354 -8.18 1.54 -1.76
N LEU A 355 -7.34 1.69 -0.76
CA LEU A 355 -6.50 0.62 -0.23
C LEU A 355 -7.19 0.12 1.05
N THR A 356 -7.62 -1.14 1.08
CA THR A 356 -8.39 -1.66 2.22
C THR A 356 -7.73 -2.88 2.83
N ASP A 357 -7.77 -2.98 4.14
CA ASP A 357 -7.42 -4.20 4.88
C ASP A 357 -8.38 -5.34 4.51
N ALA A 358 -7.81 -6.47 4.07
CA ALA A 358 -8.56 -7.68 3.72
C ALA A 358 -8.37 -8.84 4.71
N ASN A 359 -7.56 -8.69 5.76
CA ASN A 359 -7.18 -9.77 6.67
C ASN A 359 -7.41 -9.45 8.16
N GLY A 360 -7.95 -8.28 8.50
CA GLY A 360 -8.20 -7.86 9.87
C GLY A 360 -6.91 -7.39 10.54
N ALA A 361 -6.72 -7.71 11.82
CA ALA A 361 -5.58 -7.22 12.62
C ALA A 361 -4.18 -7.77 12.23
N ALA A 362 -4.05 -8.43 11.08
CA ALA A 362 -2.80 -9.01 10.62
C ALA A 362 -2.10 -8.06 9.65
N ASN A 363 -0.78 -7.95 9.71
CA ASN A 363 -0.06 -7.00 8.84
C ASN A 363 -0.41 -7.17 7.36
N ASN A 364 -0.93 -6.10 6.76
CA ASN A 364 -1.10 -5.99 5.33
C ASN A 364 0.24 -5.65 4.66
N VAL A 365 1.08 -4.83 5.29
CA VAL A 365 2.35 -4.39 4.71
C VAL A 365 3.54 -4.64 5.65
N THR A 366 4.60 -5.26 5.13
CA THR A 366 5.89 -5.37 5.83
C THR A 366 7.01 -4.86 4.94
N ALA A 367 7.65 -3.74 5.30
CA ALA A 367 8.69 -3.13 4.46
C ALA A 367 9.66 -2.20 5.20
N ASN A 368 10.73 -1.73 4.55
CA ASN A 368 11.45 -0.57 5.08
C ASN A 368 10.63 0.72 4.93
N THR A 369 9.91 0.86 3.82
CA THR A 369 9.11 2.06 3.53
C THR A 369 7.79 1.68 2.86
N LEU A 370 6.70 2.28 3.35
CA LEU A 370 5.40 2.27 2.68
C LEU A 370 5.16 3.62 2.00
N THR A 371 4.76 3.57 0.73
CA THR A 371 4.13 4.69 0.01
C THR A 371 2.74 4.28 -0.45
N ALA A 372 1.71 4.84 0.18
CA ALA A 372 0.31 4.55 -0.10
C ALA A 372 -0.39 5.78 -0.72
N SER A 373 -1.14 5.57 -1.80
CA SER A 373 -1.94 6.62 -2.43
C SER A 373 -3.29 6.07 -2.88
N SER A 374 -4.36 6.81 -2.63
CA SER A 374 -5.71 6.43 -3.03
C SER A 374 -6.59 7.64 -3.37
N ALA A 375 -7.73 7.37 -3.99
CA ALA A 375 -8.80 8.35 -4.12
C ALA A 375 -9.77 8.32 -2.93
N THR A 376 -10.08 7.13 -2.40
CA THR A 376 -11.24 6.94 -1.50
C THR A 376 -10.93 6.38 -0.12
N GLY A 377 -9.66 6.25 0.24
CA GLY A 377 -9.23 5.89 1.59
C GLY A 377 -8.05 4.94 1.63
N VAL A 378 -7.33 4.96 2.74
CA VAL A 378 -6.25 4.02 3.05
C VAL A 378 -6.56 3.41 4.42
N ASP A 379 -6.62 2.09 4.48
CA ASP A 379 -6.79 1.32 5.72
C ASP A 379 -5.81 0.15 5.68
N LEU A 380 -4.74 0.21 6.47
CA LEU A 380 -3.67 -0.79 6.44
C LEU A 380 -3.03 -1.01 7.82
N ASP A 381 -2.81 -2.28 8.15
CA ASP A 381 -1.92 -2.73 9.21
C ASP A 381 -0.49 -2.90 8.68
N THR A 382 0.49 -2.37 9.39
CA THR A 382 1.86 -2.22 8.88
C THR A 382 2.93 -2.66 9.88
N THR A 383 4.05 -3.12 9.33
CA THR A 383 5.36 -3.12 10.01
C THR A 383 6.37 -2.47 9.09
N VAL A 384 6.57 -1.17 9.28
CA VAL A 384 7.48 -0.36 8.46
C VAL A 384 8.32 0.61 9.26
N VAL A 385 9.49 0.98 8.74
CA VAL A 385 10.31 2.04 9.34
C VAL A 385 9.76 3.43 8.99
N ASN A 386 9.29 3.60 7.76
CA ASN A 386 8.76 4.86 7.25
C ASN A 386 7.42 4.64 6.53
N ALA A 387 6.47 5.54 6.74
CA ALA A 387 5.16 5.49 6.09
C ALA A 387 4.77 6.85 5.49
N SER A 388 4.24 6.82 4.28
CA SER A 388 3.54 7.94 3.64
C SER A 388 2.19 7.43 3.12
N ALA A 389 1.12 8.19 3.34
CA ALA A 389 -0.23 7.83 2.91
C ALA A 389 -1.01 9.07 2.48
N THR A 390 -1.55 9.06 1.26
CA THR A 390 -2.31 10.20 0.73
C THR A 390 -3.67 9.76 0.20
N VAL A 391 -4.70 10.55 0.51
CA VAL A 391 -6.06 10.38 -0.02
C VAL A 391 -6.46 11.67 -0.75
N SER A 392 -6.61 11.56 -2.06
CA SER A 392 -6.88 12.70 -2.95
C SER A 392 -8.36 13.10 -3.01
N GLY A 393 -9.29 12.19 -2.67
CA GLY A 393 -10.72 12.41 -2.68
C GLY A 393 -11.36 12.36 -1.29
N THR A 394 -12.54 11.75 -1.21
CA THR A 394 -13.26 11.52 0.05
C THR A 394 -12.80 10.21 0.67
N GLY A 395 -12.38 10.22 1.93
CA GLY A 395 -11.93 9.00 2.60
C GLY A 395 -10.80 9.29 3.57
N GLY A 396 -10.74 8.53 4.66
CA GLY A 396 -9.74 8.71 5.69
C GLY A 396 -8.45 7.91 5.44
N VAL A 397 -7.47 8.16 6.29
CA VAL A 397 -6.30 7.28 6.45
C VAL A 397 -6.42 6.61 7.81
N ASN A 398 -6.38 5.29 7.84
CA ASN A 398 -6.21 4.46 9.02
C ASN A 398 -4.93 3.64 8.84
N LEU A 399 -3.96 3.81 9.74
CA LEU A 399 -2.72 3.04 9.72
C LEU A 399 -2.42 2.49 11.12
N ASN A 400 -2.34 1.17 11.25
CA ASN A 400 -1.94 0.51 12.48
C ASN A 400 -0.53 -0.08 12.33
N GLU A 401 0.46 0.59 12.91
CA GLU A 401 1.86 0.19 12.90
C GLU A 401 2.20 -0.68 14.11
N ALA A 402 2.93 -1.78 13.92
CA ALA A 402 3.15 -2.79 14.96
C ALA A 402 4.32 -2.47 15.92
N ASP A 403 5.42 -1.84 15.48
CA ASP A 403 6.64 -1.67 16.29
C ASP A 403 7.17 -0.22 16.40
N GLY A 404 6.67 0.68 15.57
CA GLY A 404 6.97 2.12 15.59
C GLY A 404 7.56 2.61 14.27
N ALA A 405 7.12 3.78 13.81
CA ALA A 405 7.51 4.31 12.51
C ALA A 405 7.63 5.84 12.47
N THR A 406 8.33 6.32 11.44
CA THR A 406 8.26 7.71 11.00
C THR A 406 7.20 7.87 9.91
N PHE A 407 6.13 8.59 10.22
CA PHE A 407 5.11 9.00 9.26
C PHE A 407 5.56 10.30 8.60
N THR A 408 6.12 10.17 7.40
CA THR A 408 6.78 11.28 6.69
C THR A 408 5.77 12.24 6.06
N ASN A 409 4.67 11.70 5.54
CA ASN A 409 3.58 12.49 4.96
C ASN A 409 2.27 11.68 4.95
N VAL A 410 1.35 12.05 5.82
CA VAL A 410 -0.01 11.50 5.87
C VAL A 410 -1.00 12.63 5.61
N ALA A 411 -1.69 12.60 4.48
CA ALA A 411 -2.57 13.70 4.10
C ALA A 411 -3.89 13.22 3.51
N THR A 412 -4.97 13.92 3.87
CA THR A 412 -6.28 13.71 3.25
C THR A 412 -6.85 15.06 2.79
N VAL A 413 -7.50 15.05 1.63
CA VAL A 413 -8.27 16.21 1.16
C VAL A 413 -9.59 16.31 1.92
N ASN A 414 -10.29 15.19 2.12
CA ASN A 414 -11.54 15.15 2.86
C ASN A 414 -11.76 13.81 3.57
N GLY A 415 -11.01 13.58 4.64
CA GLY A 415 -11.17 12.43 5.52
C GLY A 415 -10.52 12.64 6.87
N ALA A 416 -10.88 11.81 7.85
CA ALA A 416 -10.15 11.78 9.11
C ALA A 416 -8.82 11.03 8.93
N ILE A 417 -7.87 11.27 9.82
CA ILE A 417 -6.64 10.49 9.91
C ILE A 417 -6.59 9.84 11.29
N ASP A 418 -6.49 8.51 11.33
CA ASP A 418 -6.30 7.72 12.54
C ASP A 418 -5.00 6.93 12.41
N LEU A 419 -4.03 7.20 13.29
CA LEU A 419 -2.73 6.51 13.33
C LEU A 419 -2.57 5.80 14.66
N VAL A 420 -2.26 4.51 14.63
CA VAL A 420 -1.93 3.72 15.82
C VAL A 420 -0.52 3.16 15.65
N SER A 421 0.29 3.20 16.71
CA SER A 421 1.62 2.63 16.71
C SER A 421 1.90 1.82 17.98
N GLY A 422 2.41 0.61 17.78
CA GLY A 422 2.87 -0.29 18.84
C GLY A 422 4.11 0.20 19.58
N GLY A 423 4.87 1.14 19.00
CA GLY A 423 6.06 1.77 19.59
C GLY A 423 6.11 3.28 19.35
N THR A 424 7.31 3.85 19.41
CA THR A 424 7.51 5.29 19.19
C THR A 424 7.09 5.70 17.79
N LEU A 425 6.24 6.72 17.70
CA LEU A 425 5.77 7.29 16.44
C LEU A 425 6.38 8.67 16.23
N LYS A 426 6.91 8.95 15.04
CA LYS A 426 7.25 10.32 14.60
C LYS A 426 6.29 10.78 13.51
N ALA A 427 5.49 11.81 13.78
CA ALA A 427 4.55 12.42 12.85
C ALA A 427 5.19 13.67 12.24
N VAL A 428 5.77 13.56 11.04
CA VAL A 428 6.48 14.67 10.38
C VAL A 428 5.49 15.62 9.69
N ASN A 429 4.56 15.09 8.91
CA ASN A 429 3.52 15.88 8.27
C ASN A 429 2.22 15.08 8.24
N VAL A 430 1.27 15.44 9.11
CA VAL A 430 -0.03 14.78 9.23
C VAL A 430 -1.14 15.82 9.06
N VAL A 431 -1.88 15.79 7.95
CA VAL A 431 -2.79 16.88 7.56
C VAL A 431 -4.17 16.36 7.13
N ALA A 432 -5.21 16.70 7.91
CA ALA A 432 -6.61 16.49 7.58
C ALA A 432 -7.31 17.84 7.33
N ASP A 433 -7.07 18.44 6.16
CA ASP A 433 -7.52 19.81 5.85
C ASP A 433 -9.00 19.91 5.40
N GLY A 434 -9.71 18.78 5.33
CA GLY A 434 -11.14 18.76 5.06
C GLY A 434 -11.97 19.40 6.18
N ALA A 435 -13.12 19.98 5.84
CA ALA A 435 -13.99 20.63 6.82
C ALA A 435 -14.43 19.66 7.94
N GLY A 436 -14.12 20.01 9.18
CA GLY A 436 -14.47 19.23 10.36
C GLY A 436 -13.88 17.82 10.38
N ARG A 437 -12.75 17.58 9.73
CA ARG A 437 -12.05 16.29 9.74
C ARG A 437 -11.03 16.23 10.86
N ASN A 438 -10.99 15.12 11.57
CA ASN A 438 -10.17 14.98 12.78
C ASN A 438 -8.85 14.28 12.49
N VAL A 439 -7.87 14.48 13.36
CA VAL A 439 -6.65 13.67 13.44
C VAL A 439 -6.61 12.98 14.81
N THR A 440 -6.46 11.66 14.82
CA THR A 440 -6.22 10.85 16.02
C THR A 440 -4.87 10.16 15.86
N ILE A 441 -3.99 10.28 16.86
CA ILE A 441 -2.73 9.55 16.89
C ILE A 441 -2.58 8.87 18.25
N THR A 442 -2.31 7.57 18.26
CA THR A 442 -2.13 6.78 19.47
C THR A 442 -0.83 5.98 19.42
N THR A 443 0.02 6.11 20.44
CA THR A 443 1.10 5.15 20.69
C THR A 443 0.75 4.27 21.89
N THR A 444 0.77 2.94 21.71
CA THR A 444 0.51 1.99 22.80
C THR A 444 1.76 1.67 23.62
N ALA A 445 2.94 1.96 23.07
CA ALA A 445 4.20 2.05 23.79
C ALA A 445 5.05 3.18 23.18
N GLY A 446 6.08 3.64 23.89
CA GLY A 446 6.99 4.67 23.36
C GLY A 446 6.42 6.08 23.29
N ASP A 447 7.24 6.99 22.80
CA ASP A 447 6.94 8.43 22.71
C ASP A 447 6.18 8.75 21.40
N LEU A 448 5.46 9.86 21.38
CA LEU A 448 4.93 10.49 20.17
C LEU A 448 5.74 11.75 19.91
N ILE A 449 6.44 11.82 18.79
CA ILE A 449 7.18 13.00 18.34
C ILE A 449 6.37 13.66 17.24
N VAL A 450 5.94 14.90 17.44
CA VAL A 450 5.20 15.70 16.46
C VAL A 450 6.11 16.73 15.82
N ASP A 451 5.87 16.97 14.54
CA ASP A 451 6.25 18.17 13.79
C ASP A 451 4.88 18.72 13.35
N LEU A 452 4.60 18.93 12.07
CA LEU A 452 3.27 19.36 11.64
C LEU A 452 2.17 18.29 11.79
N VAL A 453 1.23 18.50 12.70
CA VAL A 453 -0.06 17.80 12.84
C VAL A 453 -1.22 18.79 12.75
N LYS A 454 -2.02 18.71 11.69
CA LYS A 454 -2.99 19.75 11.32
C LYS A 454 -4.39 19.22 11.00
N ALA A 455 -5.38 19.86 11.62
CA ALA A 455 -6.82 19.70 11.35
C ALA A 455 -7.54 21.02 11.65
N THR A 456 -7.33 22.05 10.83
CA THR A 456 -7.73 23.44 11.14
C THR A 456 -9.20 23.61 11.55
N GLN A 457 -10.11 22.80 11.00
CA GLN A 457 -11.55 22.86 11.32
C GLN A 457 -12.03 21.68 12.18
N GLY A 458 -11.15 20.73 12.50
CA GLY A 458 -11.47 19.52 13.24
C GLY A 458 -10.75 19.42 14.58
N ALA A 459 -11.01 18.33 15.27
CA ALA A 459 -10.33 18.01 16.52
C ALA A 459 -9.03 17.24 16.26
N ILE A 460 -8.02 17.49 17.08
CA ILE A 460 -6.80 16.69 17.16
C ILE A 460 -6.77 16.00 18.52
N THR A 461 -6.64 14.68 18.51
CA THR A 461 -6.49 13.86 19.72
C THR A 461 -5.19 13.07 19.66
N LEU A 462 -4.25 13.39 20.53
CA LEU A 462 -2.96 12.72 20.62
C LEU A 462 -2.84 11.97 21.94
N THR A 463 -2.60 10.66 21.87
CA THR A 463 -2.40 9.80 23.04
C THR A 463 -1.06 9.10 22.93
N ALA A 464 -0.17 9.31 23.91
CA ALA A 464 1.13 8.64 23.96
C ALA A 464 1.28 7.82 25.25
N ALA A 465 1.76 6.57 25.12
CA ALA A 465 2.13 5.76 26.28
C ALA A 465 3.34 6.36 27.03
N GLY A 466 4.27 6.95 26.29
CA GLY A 466 5.41 7.70 26.80
C GLY A 466 5.12 9.20 26.90
N ARG A 467 5.96 10.01 26.27
CA ARG A 467 5.81 11.48 26.18
C ARG A 467 5.22 11.90 24.84
N ILE A 468 4.63 13.09 24.81
CA ILE A 468 4.42 13.85 23.57
C ILE A 468 5.53 14.90 23.49
N LEU A 469 6.31 14.89 22.42
CA LEU A 469 7.48 15.76 22.20
C LEU A 469 7.35 16.46 20.85
N GLU A 470 7.95 17.64 20.72
CA GLU A 470 8.14 18.31 19.43
C GLU A 470 9.35 17.74 18.69
N ASN A 471 9.43 18.07 17.41
CA ASN A 471 10.61 17.96 16.59
C ASN A 471 11.23 19.37 16.51
N PRO A 472 12.39 19.61 17.14
CA PRO A 472 12.88 20.95 17.44
C PRO A 472 12.84 21.94 16.26
N ASP A 473 11.88 22.86 16.25
CA ASP A 473 11.77 23.95 15.27
C ASP A 473 10.87 25.10 15.82
N PRO A 474 10.89 26.31 15.22
CA PRO A 474 10.10 27.43 15.72
C PRO A 474 8.64 27.47 15.19
N GLU A 475 8.26 26.55 14.31
CA GLU A 475 6.93 26.51 13.71
C GLU A 475 5.90 25.90 14.68
N ALA A 476 4.60 26.10 14.40
CA ALA A 476 3.57 25.46 15.22
C ALA A 476 3.42 23.99 14.81
N ASP A 477 3.77 23.07 15.70
CA ASP A 477 3.59 21.64 15.50
C ASP A 477 2.11 21.28 15.31
N ILE A 478 1.26 21.67 16.26
CA ILE A 478 -0.12 21.18 16.32
C ILE A 478 -1.12 22.29 16.01
N VAL A 479 -1.86 22.17 14.90
CA VAL A 479 -2.80 23.20 14.42
C VAL A 479 -4.22 22.63 14.28
N GLY A 480 -5.13 22.93 15.22
CA GLY A 480 -6.48 22.35 15.25
C GLY A 480 -7.57 23.28 15.79
N ASN A 481 -8.84 22.92 15.58
CA ASN A 481 -9.98 23.63 16.16
C ASN A 481 -10.24 23.24 17.62
N SER A 482 -9.85 22.03 18.03
CA SER A 482 -9.79 21.63 19.43
C SER A 482 -8.66 20.63 19.59
N LEU A 483 -7.97 20.68 20.72
CA LEU A 483 -6.82 19.82 20.99
C LEU A 483 -7.00 19.05 22.28
N THR A 484 -6.81 17.73 22.21
CA THR A 484 -6.72 16.84 23.37
C THR A 484 -5.38 16.13 23.34
N LEU A 485 -4.58 16.32 24.40
CA LEU A 485 -3.29 15.68 24.60
C LEU A 485 -3.35 14.76 25.82
N THR A 486 -2.92 13.51 25.68
CA THR A 486 -2.78 12.60 26.82
C THR A 486 -1.43 11.88 26.73
N ALA A 487 -0.60 11.98 27.76
CA ALA A 487 0.70 11.33 27.80
C ALA A 487 0.94 10.54 29.09
N GLY A 488 1.66 9.43 29.01
CA GLY A 488 2.03 8.67 30.21
C GLY A 488 3.09 9.38 31.07
N SER A 489 4.08 10.03 30.45
CA SER A 489 5.29 10.52 31.15
C SER A 489 5.63 12.00 30.91
N GLY A 490 4.79 12.77 30.23
CA GLY A 490 4.95 14.21 30.05
C GLY A 490 4.53 14.72 28.67
N ILE A 491 4.26 16.02 28.58
CA ILE A 491 4.03 16.74 27.32
C ILE A 491 5.08 17.84 27.23
N GLY A 492 5.89 17.85 26.18
CA GLY A 492 7.05 18.73 26.04
C GLY A 492 8.11 18.50 27.12
N THR A 493 9.07 19.40 27.18
CA THR A 493 10.16 19.44 28.15
C THR A 493 10.46 20.89 28.58
N PRO A 494 11.22 21.12 29.66
CA PRO A 494 11.68 22.46 30.03
C PRO A 494 12.52 23.19 28.98
N ALA A 495 13.15 22.44 28.07
CA ALA A 495 13.99 23.02 27.02
C ALA A 495 13.21 23.29 25.72
N GLU A 496 12.18 22.49 25.46
CA GLU A 496 11.51 22.31 24.16
C GLU A 496 10.04 22.04 24.47
N ALA A 497 9.16 23.02 24.22
CA ALA A 497 7.77 23.02 24.65
C ALA A 497 6.87 22.93 23.42
N VAL A 498 6.02 21.91 23.31
CA VAL A 498 5.24 21.67 22.09
C VAL A 498 4.39 22.88 21.70
N GLU A 499 4.59 23.37 20.48
CA GLU A 499 3.90 24.51 19.92
C GLU A 499 2.50 24.13 19.44
N ILE A 500 1.50 24.90 19.88
CA ILE A 500 0.10 24.66 19.57
C ILE A 500 -0.58 25.91 19.03
N GLN A 501 -1.49 25.68 18.08
CA GLN A 501 -2.41 26.67 17.56
C GLN A 501 -3.83 26.09 17.65
N THR A 502 -4.51 26.36 18.76
CA THR A 502 -5.86 25.86 19.04
C THR A 502 -6.64 26.81 19.95
N PRO A 503 -7.95 27.01 19.73
CA PRO A 503 -8.78 27.81 20.62
C PRO A 503 -9.14 27.08 21.92
N THR A 504 -9.11 25.73 21.94
CA THR A 504 -9.44 24.92 23.13
C THR A 504 -8.42 23.82 23.35
N LEU A 505 -8.02 23.64 24.60
CA LEU A 505 -7.03 22.64 25.02
C LEU A 505 -7.54 21.82 26.22
N ASP A 506 -7.50 20.51 26.06
CA ASP A 506 -7.46 19.52 27.13
C ASP A 506 -6.09 18.84 27.11
N ALA A 507 -5.40 18.76 28.24
CA ALA A 507 -4.08 18.13 28.33
C ALA A 507 -3.91 17.38 29.64
N ALA A 508 -3.51 16.11 29.58
CA ALA A 508 -3.36 15.28 30.76
C ALA A 508 -2.05 14.47 30.72
N THR A 509 -1.38 14.38 31.86
CA THR A 509 -0.26 13.44 32.06
C THR A 509 -0.47 12.57 33.29
N ASN A 510 -0.09 11.29 33.20
CA ASN A 510 -0.10 10.39 34.37
C ASN A 510 1.08 10.70 35.30
N ALA A 511 2.27 10.89 34.72
CA ALA A 511 3.49 11.36 35.36
C ALA A 511 4.18 12.40 34.45
N GLY A 512 5.07 13.21 35.01
CA GLY A 512 5.81 14.24 34.27
C GLY A 512 4.98 15.48 33.93
N GLY A 513 5.69 16.59 33.70
CA GLY A 513 5.08 17.91 33.51
C GLY A 513 4.42 18.13 32.14
N ILE A 514 3.84 19.31 31.97
CA ILE A 514 3.25 19.79 30.71
C ILE A 514 3.95 21.10 30.35
N HIS A 515 4.56 21.15 29.17
CA HIS A 515 5.29 22.30 28.64
C HIS A 515 4.76 22.60 27.23
N LEU A 516 4.06 23.72 27.08
CA LEU A 516 3.36 24.09 25.85
C LEU A 516 3.58 25.56 25.46
N GLY A 517 3.69 25.82 24.17
CA GLY A 517 3.70 27.16 23.56
C GLY A 517 2.45 27.39 22.72
N ALA A 518 1.51 28.22 23.17
CA ALA A 518 0.33 28.59 22.38
C ALA A 518 0.58 29.86 21.55
N THR A 519 0.24 29.83 20.25
CA THR A 519 0.41 30.96 19.32
C THR A 519 -0.90 31.69 18.99
N THR A 520 -2.01 31.28 19.62
CA THR A 520 -3.33 31.92 19.52
C THR A 520 -3.97 32.07 20.91
N ALA A 521 -5.01 32.89 21.03
CA ALA A 521 -5.86 32.85 22.22
C ALA A 521 -6.40 31.43 22.45
N THR A 522 -6.30 30.94 23.70
CA THR A 522 -6.58 29.53 24.02
C THR A 522 -7.32 29.42 25.35
N THR A 523 -8.36 28.58 25.34
CA THR A 523 -9.09 28.16 26.54
C THR A 523 -8.51 26.85 27.06
N LEU A 524 -7.97 26.88 28.27
CA LEU A 524 -7.55 25.71 29.03
C LEU A 524 -8.79 25.09 29.69
N ASN A 525 -9.34 24.05 29.08
CA ASN A 525 -10.55 23.38 29.56
C ASN A 525 -10.23 22.50 30.76
N GLN A 526 -9.52 21.40 30.53
CA GLN A 526 -9.02 20.50 31.55
C GLN A 526 -7.54 20.21 31.32
N VAL A 527 -6.68 20.89 32.07
CA VAL A 527 -5.23 20.67 32.01
C VAL A 527 -4.74 20.10 33.34
N SER A 528 -4.10 18.93 33.33
CA SER A 528 -3.68 18.24 34.55
C SER A 528 -2.37 17.49 34.38
N ALA A 529 -1.42 17.74 35.29
CA ALA A 529 -0.19 16.98 35.39
C ALA A 529 -0.19 16.15 36.67
N GLY A 530 -0.06 14.83 36.54
CA GLY A 530 0.00 13.91 37.69
C GLY A 530 1.25 14.08 38.55
N ALA A 531 2.36 14.53 37.94
CA ALA A 531 3.60 14.91 38.62
C ALA A 531 4.33 15.98 37.78
N GLY A 532 5.27 16.74 38.37
CA GLY A 532 6.01 17.77 37.64
C GLY A 532 5.22 19.05 37.37
N ASP A 533 5.89 20.02 36.76
CA ASP A 533 5.36 21.38 36.58
C ASP A 533 4.46 21.47 35.34
N ILE A 534 3.51 22.40 35.36
CA ILE A 534 2.79 22.84 34.16
C ILE A 534 3.31 24.23 33.80
N VAL A 535 3.85 24.36 32.59
CA VAL A 535 4.37 25.60 32.01
C VAL A 535 3.67 25.83 30.67
N ILE A 536 2.85 26.89 30.59
CA ILE A 536 2.17 27.26 29.34
C ILE A 536 2.47 28.71 29.03
N THR A 537 3.05 28.96 27.86
CA THR A 537 3.31 30.30 27.33
C THR A 537 2.37 30.57 26.16
N ASN A 538 1.59 31.65 26.23
CA ASN A 538 0.69 32.08 25.17
C ASN A 538 1.15 33.41 24.56
N THR A 539 1.55 33.39 23.30
CA THR A 539 2.03 34.54 22.53
C THR A 539 0.95 35.14 21.61
N GLY A 540 -0.23 34.52 21.54
CA GLY A 540 -1.27 34.86 20.55
C GLY A 540 -2.52 35.56 21.07
N GLY A 541 -2.60 35.87 22.37
CA GLY A 541 -3.71 36.60 22.96
C GLY A 541 -4.06 36.15 24.37
N ASP A 542 -5.34 36.24 24.73
CA ASP A 542 -5.84 35.88 26.05
C ASP A 542 -5.79 34.35 26.28
N MET A 543 -5.52 33.98 27.53
CA MET A 543 -5.65 32.62 28.04
C MET A 543 -6.87 32.56 28.96
N VAL A 544 -7.87 31.73 28.62
CA VAL A 544 -9.04 31.50 29.49
C VAL A 544 -8.84 30.21 30.25
N VAL A 545 -8.99 30.24 31.57
CA VAL A 545 -8.72 29.12 32.47
C VAL A 545 -10.04 28.57 33.02
N ASN A 546 -10.32 27.31 32.73
CA ASN A 546 -11.39 26.55 33.39
C ASN A 546 -10.79 25.71 34.52
N THR A 547 -10.11 24.60 34.22
CA THR A 547 -9.46 23.78 35.27
C THR A 547 -8.02 23.49 34.90
N VAL A 548 -7.10 23.87 35.79
CA VAL A 548 -5.67 23.56 35.66
C VAL A 548 -5.13 23.03 36.98
N THR A 549 -4.53 21.83 36.96
CA THR A 549 -4.04 21.14 38.17
C THR A 549 -2.63 20.56 37.97
N ALA A 550 -1.63 21.12 38.65
CA ALA A 550 -0.30 20.50 38.81
C ALA A 550 -0.26 19.73 40.14
N ALA A 551 -0.61 18.44 40.11
CA ALA A 551 -0.77 17.64 41.33
C ALA A 551 0.56 17.35 42.05
N GLY A 552 1.69 17.41 41.35
CA GLY A 552 3.01 17.13 41.92
C GLY A 552 4.09 18.16 41.60
N GLY A 553 3.70 19.38 41.20
CA GLY A 553 4.63 20.45 40.82
C GLY A 553 4.01 21.84 40.86
N GLY A 554 4.78 22.81 40.39
CA GLY A 554 4.40 24.20 40.21
C GLY A 554 3.57 24.45 38.95
N LEU A 555 2.97 25.64 38.88
CA LEU A 555 2.20 26.05 37.71
C LEU A 555 2.61 27.44 37.25
N SER A 556 3.10 27.56 36.01
CA SER A 556 3.51 28.82 35.38
C SER A 556 2.68 29.07 34.13
N LEU A 557 1.84 30.10 34.16
CA LEU A 557 1.09 30.56 32.99
C LEU A 557 1.61 31.93 32.59
N THR A 558 2.02 32.07 31.33
CA THR A 558 2.43 33.34 30.73
C THR A 558 1.54 33.64 29.55
N SER A 559 1.02 34.87 29.44
CA SER A 559 0.21 35.32 28.30
C SER A 559 0.58 36.75 27.92
N VAL A 560 0.69 37.04 26.62
CA VAL A 560 0.80 38.43 26.13
C VAL A 560 -0.52 39.20 26.28
N GLY A 561 -1.64 38.48 26.35
CA GLY A 561 -2.96 39.01 26.68
C GLY A 561 -3.26 38.83 28.17
N SER A 562 -4.53 38.62 28.48
CA SER A 562 -5.04 38.39 29.84
C SER A 562 -5.03 36.91 30.22
N ILE A 563 -4.98 36.60 31.51
CA ILE A 563 -5.27 35.27 32.07
C ILE A 563 -6.59 35.35 32.82
N LEU A 564 -7.67 34.78 32.28
CA LEU A 564 -9.04 35.03 32.75
C LEU A 564 -9.72 33.75 33.28
N GLY A 565 -10.58 33.88 34.28
CA GLY A 565 -11.46 32.78 34.70
C GLY A 565 -12.62 32.59 33.71
N GLY A 566 -12.75 31.41 33.12
CA GLY A 566 -13.86 31.08 32.22
C GLY A 566 -15.22 30.86 32.90
N SER A 567 -15.24 30.56 34.21
CA SER A 567 -16.45 30.40 35.01
C SER A 567 -16.19 30.68 36.49
N ALA A 568 -17.24 30.77 37.31
CA ALA A 568 -17.09 30.85 38.77
C ALA A 568 -16.42 29.61 39.40
N ALA A 569 -16.44 28.48 38.69
CA ALA A 569 -15.78 27.24 39.10
C ALA A 569 -14.32 27.16 38.63
N SER A 570 -13.82 28.18 37.91
CA SER A 570 -12.47 28.16 37.38
C SER A 570 -11.44 27.95 38.48
N GLN A 571 -10.59 26.94 38.32
CA GLN A 571 -9.67 26.45 39.32
C GLN A 571 -8.25 26.35 38.77
N PHE A 572 -7.33 26.89 39.57
CA PHE A 572 -5.90 26.75 39.45
C PHE A 572 -5.42 26.05 40.72
N THR A 573 -4.88 24.84 40.60
CA THR A 573 -4.34 24.08 41.73
C THR A 573 -2.91 23.66 41.45
N ALA A 574 -2.01 23.92 42.39
CA ALA A 574 -0.59 23.55 42.28
C ALA A 574 -0.05 23.04 43.63
N ASN A 575 0.97 22.19 43.57
CA ASN A 575 1.69 21.66 44.73
C ASN A 575 3.17 22.08 44.72
N GLY A 576 3.48 23.21 44.10
CA GLY A 576 4.81 23.81 44.03
C GLY A 576 4.76 25.32 43.74
N PRO A 577 5.93 25.99 43.69
CA PRO A 577 6.02 27.41 43.36
C PRO A 577 5.34 27.72 42.03
N SER A 578 4.54 28.77 42.00
CA SER A 578 3.65 29.06 40.87
C SER A 578 3.74 30.52 40.43
N SER A 579 3.48 30.77 39.15
CA SER A 579 3.50 32.12 38.57
C SER A 579 2.37 32.35 37.57
N LEU A 580 1.82 33.56 37.61
CA LEU A 580 0.84 34.08 36.64
C LEU A 580 1.37 35.39 36.06
N THR A 581 1.70 35.39 34.78
CA THR A 581 2.25 36.57 34.08
C THR A 581 1.37 36.91 32.89
N ALA A 582 0.74 38.08 32.90
CA ALA A 582 -0.15 38.53 31.83
C ALA A 582 0.24 39.93 31.35
N GLY A 583 0.26 40.17 30.03
CA GLY A 583 0.31 41.51 29.47
C GLY A 583 -1.00 42.28 29.65
N GLY A 584 -2.09 41.56 29.93
CA GLY A 584 -3.45 42.05 30.17
C GLY A 584 -3.88 41.97 31.64
N LEU A 585 -5.13 41.56 31.85
CA LEU A 585 -5.76 41.34 33.16
C LEU A 585 -5.43 39.96 33.72
N ILE A 586 -5.48 39.79 35.05
CA ILE A 586 -5.47 38.45 35.69
C ILE A 586 -6.73 38.28 36.54
N GLY A 587 -7.57 37.31 36.21
CA GLY A 587 -8.81 37.02 36.91
C GLY A 587 -10.07 37.47 36.15
N VAL A 588 -10.63 38.61 36.54
CA VAL A 588 -11.90 39.12 36.01
C VAL A 588 -11.73 40.01 34.79
N SER A 589 -12.64 39.88 33.81
CA SER A 589 -12.78 40.78 32.67
C SER A 589 -14.02 41.66 32.79
N SER A 590 -14.02 42.81 32.10
CA SER A 590 -15.26 43.59 31.86
C SER A 590 -16.25 42.87 30.95
N THR A 591 -15.81 41.81 30.27
CA THR A 591 -16.67 40.91 29.51
C THR A 591 -17.50 40.07 30.47
N ALA A 592 -18.83 40.21 30.42
CA ALA A 592 -19.74 39.58 31.37
C ALA A 592 -19.57 38.04 31.49
N ALA A 593 -19.21 37.36 30.40
CA ALA A 593 -18.97 35.91 30.38
C ALA A 593 -17.65 35.48 31.05
N LEU A 594 -16.72 36.40 31.27
CA LEU A 594 -15.39 36.18 31.85
C LEU A 594 -15.20 37.00 33.14
N ASN A 595 -16.30 37.47 33.74
CA ASN A 595 -16.29 38.25 34.98
C ASN A 595 -16.35 37.32 36.20
N HIS A 596 -15.35 36.44 36.31
CA HIS A 596 -15.22 35.48 37.39
C HIS A 596 -13.80 35.56 37.97
N PRO A 597 -13.64 35.59 39.31
CA PRO A 597 -12.31 35.52 39.91
C PRO A 597 -11.67 34.18 39.60
N LEU A 598 -10.35 34.15 39.42
CA LEU A 598 -9.61 32.90 39.25
C LEU A 598 -9.37 32.29 40.63
N ASN A 599 -9.94 31.10 40.91
CA ASN A 599 -9.71 30.44 42.20
C ASN A 599 -8.35 29.74 42.18
N VAL A 600 -7.40 30.21 42.99
CA VAL A 600 -6.03 29.72 43.06
C VAL A 600 -5.77 29.01 44.40
N ASN A 601 -5.27 27.78 44.34
CA ASN A 601 -4.79 27.00 45.46
C ASN A 601 -3.37 26.50 45.19
N THR A 602 -2.35 27.06 45.85
CA THR A 602 -0.96 26.59 45.74
C THR A 602 -0.54 25.64 46.86
N ASN A 603 -1.49 25.19 47.71
CA ASN A 603 -1.27 24.28 48.83
C ASN A 603 -0.11 24.71 49.76
N GLY A 604 0.01 26.03 50.00
CA GLY A 604 1.03 26.62 50.88
C GLY A 604 2.31 27.09 50.17
N ASN A 605 2.42 26.90 48.86
CA ASN A 605 3.59 27.32 48.07
C ASN A 605 3.48 28.78 47.59
N ALA A 606 4.63 29.37 47.25
CA ALA A 606 4.72 30.74 46.75
C ALA A 606 3.95 30.94 45.44
N LEU A 607 3.31 32.11 45.32
CA LEU A 607 2.61 32.56 44.11
C LEU A 607 3.14 33.93 43.69
N THR A 608 3.73 34.01 42.50
CA THR A 608 4.14 35.28 41.90
C THR A 608 3.11 35.70 40.85
N VAL A 609 2.66 36.94 40.89
CA VAL A 609 1.67 37.46 39.94
C VAL A 609 2.17 38.76 39.35
N ALA A 610 2.13 38.88 38.02
CA ALA A 610 2.49 40.08 37.28
C ALA A 610 1.46 40.35 36.17
N ALA A 611 0.85 41.53 36.19
CA ALA A 611 -0.14 41.97 35.19
C ALA A 611 0.30 43.30 34.56
N GLY A 612 -0.04 43.55 33.29
CA GLY A 612 0.39 44.75 32.55
C GLY A 612 -0.70 45.53 31.79
N GLY A 613 -1.98 45.14 31.88
CA GLY A 613 -3.03 45.62 30.98
C GLY A 613 -3.90 46.77 31.50
N ALA A 614 -4.17 47.77 30.66
CA ALA A 614 -5.03 48.94 30.95
C ALA A 614 -6.56 48.63 31.01
N PRO A 615 -7.31 49.15 32.01
CA PRO A 615 -6.84 49.96 33.14
C PRO A 615 -5.98 49.13 34.11
N VAL A 616 -4.83 49.70 34.45
CA VAL A 616 -3.47 49.15 34.22
C VAL A 616 -3.00 47.97 35.06
N ASP A 617 -3.65 47.59 36.15
CA ASP A 617 -3.17 46.43 36.93
C ASP A 617 -4.29 45.83 37.80
N GLN A 618 -5.31 45.23 37.16
CA GLN A 618 -6.34 44.48 37.89
C GLN A 618 -5.95 42.99 38.01
N VAL A 619 -5.61 42.62 39.24
CA VAL A 619 -5.45 41.23 39.69
C VAL A 619 -6.65 40.88 40.57
N SER A 620 -7.49 39.97 40.09
CA SER A 620 -8.65 39.43 40.80
C SER A 620 -8.54 37.92 40.95
N ILE A 621 -7.80 37.52 41.98
CA ILE A 621 -7.56 36.11 42.30
C ILE A 621 -8.26 35.79 43.61
N ALA A 622 -9.03 34.71 43.61
CA ALA A 622 -9.59 34.16 44.83
C ALA A 622 -8.65 33.08 45.38
N ILE A 623 -8.02 33.33 46.52
CA ILE A 623 -7.10 32.36 47.13
C ILE A 623 -7.90 31.37 47.97
N THR A 624 -7.99 30.12 47.53
CA THR A 624 -8.72 29.06 48.22
C THR A 624 -7.72 28.08 48.83
N GLY A 625 -7.53 28.06 50.15
CA GLY A 625 -6.50 27.23 50.80
C GLY A 625 -6.12 27.71 52.21
N ASP A 626 -4.90 27.37 52.66
CA ASP A 626 -4.38 27.74 53.98
C ASP A 626 -4.40 29.28 54.19
N PRO A 627 -5.04 29.79 55.26
CA PRO A 627 -5.07 31.23 55.58
C PRO A 627 -3.70 31.90 55.68
N ALA A 628 -2.61 31.15 55.93
CA ALA A 628 -1.25 31.65 56.00
C ALA A 628 -0.68 32.12 54.64
N MET A 629 -1.35 31.80 53.52
CA MET A 629 -0.87 32.11 52.16
C MET A 629 -0.87 33.60 51.82
N LYS A 630 -1.51 34.47 52.61
CA LYS A 630 -1.51 35.93 52.38
C LYS A 630 -0.10 36.55 52.44
N ALA A 631 0.87 35.92 53.12
CA ALA A 631 2.24 36.44 53.30
C ALA A 631 3.25 36.00 52.21
N LEU A 632 2.86 35.11 51.28
CA LEU A 632 3.75 34.53 50.26
C LEU A 632 3.40 34.95 48.81
N ILE A 633 2.55 35.98 48.66
CA ILE A 633 2.12 36.49 47.36
C ILE A 633 2.94 37.73 47.02
N SER A 634 3.73 37.64 45.94
CA SER A 634 4.41 38.80 45.36
C SER A 634 3.60 39.28 44.17
N VAL A 635 2.94 40.43 44.30
CA VAL A 635 2.30 41.12 43.18
C VAL A 635 3.26 42.18 42.70
N ASP A 636 3.82 41.98 41.50
CA ASP A 636 4.62 42.99 40.82
C ASP A 636 3.72 43.70 39.81
N SER A 637 3.24 44.88 40.18
CA SER A 637 2.46 45.77 39.31
C SER A 637 3.27 47.03 39.06
N ASN A 638 3.59 47.32 37.80
CA ASN A 638 4.35 48.52 37.42
C ASN A 638 3.54 49.82 37.56
N SER A 639 2.30 49.78 38.08
CA SER A 639 1.47 50.95 38.42
C SER A 639 0.41 50.64 39.51
N LEU A 640 -0.33 51.68 39.94
CA LEU A 640 -1.27 51.73 41.08
C LEU A 640 -2.54 50.85 40.90
N GLY A 641 -2.38 49.55 40.71
CA GLY A 641 -3.48 48.61 40.56
C GLY A 641 -4.13 48.13 41.85
N VAL A 642 -5.39 47.68 41.75
CA VAL A 642 -6.17 47.11 42.85
C VAL A 642 -6.00 45.60 42.86
N ALA A 643 -5.14 45.08 43.73
CA ALA A 643 -5.10 43.65 44.04
C ALA A 643 -6.26 43.30 44.99
N THR A 644 -7.28 42.62 44.48
CA THR A 644 -8.40 42.16 45.31
C THR A 644 -8.14 40.72 45.75
N LEU A 645 -7.46 40.56 46.89
CA LEU A 645 -7.20 39.26 47.52
C LEU A 645 -8.37 38.92 48.46
N ASN A 646 -9.38 38.20 47.96
CA ASN A 646 -10.53 37.69 48.73
C ASN A 646 -11.24 38.72 49.64
N GLY A 647 -12.10 39.59 49.08
CA GLY A 647 -13.26 40.18 49.77
C GLY A 647 -13.06 40.96 51.08
N GLU A 648 -11.83 41.11 51.57
CA GLU A 648 -11.40 41.79 52.79
C GLU A 648 -10.06 42.47 52.46
N ALA A 649 -9.88 43.72 52.91
CA ALA A 649 -8.70 44.52 52.59
C ALA A 649 -7.39 43.76 52.89
N PRO A 650 -6.37 43.86 52.01
CA PRO A 650 -5.10 43.18 52.23
C PRO A 650 -4.43 43.68 53.51
N THR A 651 -4.04 42.77 54.40
CA THR A 651 -3.07 43.07 55.45
C THR A 651 -1.68 42.96 54.82
N LEU A 652 -1.11 44.11 54.47
CA LEU A 652 0.25 44.22 53.95
C LEU A 652 1.24 43.99 55.11
N ASP A 653 1.96 42.86 55.11
CA ASP A 653 3.04 42.65 56.08
C ASP A 653 4.24 43.53 55.70
N ALA A 654 4.79 44.18 56.72
CA ALA A 654 5.74 45.27 56.60
C ALA A 654 7.13 44.80 56.14
N TYR A 655 7.42 44.88 54.84
CA TYR A 655 8.79 45.08 54.37
C TYR A 655 8.79 45.99 53.12
N ASP A 656 9.62 47.03 53.22
CA ASP A 656 10.04 48.03 52.21
C ASP A 656 9.12 49.24 51.90
N TYR A 657 8.99 50.13 52.90
CA TYR A 657 8.48 51.49 52.73
C TYR A 657 9.58 52.46 52.25
N ALA A 658 10.09 52.26 51.03
CA ALA A 658 11.03 53.21 50.42
C ALA A 658 10.57 53.83 49.09
N GLY A 659 9.38 53.47 48.57
CA GLY A 659 9.01 53.88 47.20
C GLY A 659 7.55 54.23 46.88
N LEU A 660 6.60 54.23 47.84
CA LEU A 660 5.18 54.44 47.51
C LEU A 660 4.68 55.86 47.84
N ASP A 661 4.24 56.56 46.79
CA ASP A 661 3.61 57.87 46.78
C ASP A 661 2.20 57.86 47.43
N SER A 662 1.84 59.01 47.97
CA SER A 662 0.68 59.40 48.78
C SER A 662 -0.72 59.28 48.12
N SER A 663 -0.88 58.52 47.04
CA SER A 663 -2.12 58.42 46.25
C SER A 663 -2.84 57.07 46.36
N PHE A 664 -2.69 56.36 47.48
CA PHE A 664 -3.45 55.13 47.76
C PHE A 664 -4.93 55.47 48.05
N THR A 665 -5.82 55.19 47.10
CA THR A 665 -7.26 55.47 47.23
C THR A 665 -7.99 54.16 47.56
N LEU A 666 -8.52 54.06 48.78
CA LEU A 666 -9.38 52.94 49.20
C LEU A 666 -10.72 53.01 48.46
N LEU A 667 -10.95 52.08 47.53
CA LEU A 667 -12.30 51.79 47.03
C LEU A 667 -13.10 51.11 48.15
N SER A 668 -14.23 51.71 48.50
CA SER A 668 -15.11 51.31 49.61
C SER A 668 -15.69 49.89 49.45
N PRO A 669 -15.70 49.06 50.51
CA PRO A 669 -16.61 47.93 50.57
C PRO A 669 -17.99 48.42 51.04
N GLN A 670 -19.03 48.20 50.25
CA GLN A 670 -20.39 48.19 50.81
C GLN A 670 -20.54 46.93 51.68
N ALA A 671 -20.09 47.02 52.92
CA ALA A 671 -20.49 46.12 53.99
C ALA A 671 -21.47 46.88 54.89
N VAL A 672 -22.70 46.38 54.96
CA VAL A 672 -23.72 46.83 55.90
C VAL A 672 -23.25 46.46 57.31
N PHE A 673 -22.63 47.39 58.03
CA PHE A 673 -22.38 47.25 59.46
C PHE A 673 -23.54 47.85 60.24
N GLY A 674 -24.38 46.99 60.82
CA GLY A 674 -25.35 47.36 61.83
C GLY A 674 -24.65 47.94 63.06
N ALA A 675 -25.02 49.17 63.43
CA ALA A 675 -24.45 49.89 64.54
C ALA A 675 -24.83 49.25 65.88
N SER A 676 -23.97 48.37 66.42
CA SER A 676 -23.64 48.23 67.85
C SER A 676 -22.96 46.88 68.09
N GLY A 677 -21.63 46.84 68.01
CA GLY A 677 -20.86 45.64 68.34
C GLY A 677 -19.43 45.97 68.75
N PRO A 678 -18.80 45.14 69.61
CA PRO A 678 -17.50 45.42 70.24
C PRO A 678 -16.31 45.53 69.26
N ALA A 679 -16.52 45.30 67.96
CA ALA A 679 -15.52 45.38 66.90
C ALA A 679 -15.02 46.81 66.61
N LEU A 680 -15.86 47.85 66.81
CA LEU A 680 -15.46 49.25 66.54
C LEU A 680 -14.39 49.77 67.52
N ARG A 681 -14.36 49.24 68.75
CA ARG A 681 -13.36 49.62 69.76
C ARG A 681 -11.97 49.04 69.51
N ASN A 682 -11.88 47.87 68.86
CA ASN A 682 -10.60 47.23 68.56
C ASN A 682 -9.96 47.80 67.29
N LEU A 683 -10.77 48.30 66.35
CA LEU A 683 -10.29 48.99 65.15
C LEU A 683 -9.60 50.34 65.49
N LEU A 684 -10.12 51.08 66.48
CA LEU A 684 -9.52 52.32 66.97
C LEU A 684 -8.24 52.12 67.80
N ALA A 685 -8.00 50.91 68.32
CA ALA A 685 -6.78 50.60 69.08
C ALA A 685 -5.60 50.15 68.20
N ALA A 686 -5.87 49.67 66.98
CA ALA A 686 -4.87 49.18 66.04
C ALA A 686 -4.24 50.29 65.17
N LEU A 687 -4.92 51.44 65.02
CA LEU A 687 -4.40 52.63 64.36
C LEU A 687 -3.76 53.54 65.42
N GLY A 688 -2.47 53.34 65.70
CA GLY A 688 -1.72 54.08 66.71
C GLY A 688 -1.73 55.60 66.54
N GLY A 689 -2.75 56.26 67.09
CA GLY A 689 -2.72 57.66 67.50
C GLY A 689 -2.73 58.76 66.43
N ILE A 690 -3.10 58.49 65.17
CA ILE A 690 -3.02 59.51 64.10
C ILE A 690 -4.35 60.21 63.78
N LEU A 691 -5.51 59.76 64.29
CA LEU A 691 -6.79 60.46 64.12
C LEU A 691 -7.57 60.48 65.44
N THR A 692 -7.92 61.67 65.92
CA THR A 692 -8.80 61.81 67.09
C THR A 692 -10.26 61.73 66.65
N ALA A 693 -11.17 61.36 67.56
CA ALA A 693 -12.62 61.29 67.31
C ALA A 693 -13.25 62.64 66.89
N GLN A 694 -12.45 63.71 66.76
CA GLN A 694 -12.86 65.07 66.47
C GLN A 694 -12.77 65.42 64.97
N ASP A 695 -11.99 64.68 64.17
CA ASP A 695 -11.85 64.92 62.71
C ASP A 695 -13.03 64.39 61.88
N PHE A 696 -13.92 63.58 62.47
CA PHE A 696 -15.08 62.99 61.79
C PHE A 696 -16.33 63.90 61.75
N LEU A 697 -16.28 65.10 62.34
CA LEU A 697 -17.43 66.01 62.41
C LEU A 697 -17.43 67.16 61.37
N GLU A 698 -16.35 67.41 60.62
CA GLU A 698 -16.23 68.64 59.80
C GLU A 698 -16.28 68.46 58.26
N ARG A 699 -16.56 67.27 57.72
CA ARG A 699 -16.70 67.10 56.25
C ARG A 699 -18.02 66.48 55.81
N ALA A 700 -19.12 67.07 56.27
CA ALA A 700 -20.44 66.84 55.66
C ALA A 700 -21.35 68.08 55.81
N VAL A 701 -21.11 69.14 55.03
CA VAL A 701 -22.17 70.08 54.66
C VAL A 701 -22.02 70.51 53.20
N VAL A 702 -23.01 70.11 52.40
CA VAL A 702 -23.32 70.57 51.04
C VAL A 702 -23.76 72.04 51.08
N GLY A 703 -23.39 72.86 50.08
CA GLY A 703 -24.06 74.17 49.89
C GLY A 703 -23.44 75.12 48.86
N ASP A 704 -23.90 75.00 47.60
CA ASP A 704 -24.27 76.05 46.63
C ASP A 704 -23.50 77.41 46.54
N ARG A 705 -23.19 77.77 45.28
CA ARG A 705 -22.98 79.09 44.63
C ARG A 705 -21.58 79.71 44.46
N ARG A 706 -21.26 79.77 43.16
CA ARG A 706 -20.35 80.63 42.37
C ARG A 706 -18.89 80.21 42.24
#